data_AF-A0A5R8LSL0-F1
#
_entry.id   AF-A0A5R8LSL0-F1
#
_cell.length_a   1.000
_cell.length_b   1.000
_cell.length_c   1.000
_cell.angle_alpha   90.00
_cell.angle_beta   90.00
_cell.angle_gamma   90.00
#
_symmetry.space_group_name_H-M   'P 1'
#
loop_
_entity.id
_entity.type
_entity.pdbx_description
1 polymer ?
#
loop_
_entity_poly.entity_id
_entity_poly.type
_entity_poly.pdbx_seq_one_letter_code
_entity_poly.pdbx_strand_id
1 'polypeptide(L)'
;MRKAIKHTIVTTNGSIETYYEQRYARKHSQSYHDFVKQEAEINKFISTFGRELQSIKVVMPRNSVKGLQVIEKSSIFTVSKDAKHVLFSDQVSRTRKSKSGKKVQRDPRSVELELLGKVKEGMLLGLLRNSLLGSGSLVSQFRNLSSEQQSRVIAGILDEIHEWQLLIDQATEGSFSKSANTLSRKASTKKTKSPRQSSAKHTISTLKVVISIDFEWDALKLKDREIRRFGDVLSGQYAMFFPDYPDLDIHGVVFNDYRKGFNFRQFFLLLVDRIQKEFIVKKDGVIVELDLKKLNVLLTGYFMGVDFSALTGWNKLRAKLTVIDKQKIFSLRPYVFKVRHKLNDEGIRVSMTFRDTALLAPMGGLKRLGEIVGQPKIDTSVIDKQDFKAGLISQESYQSGLQNGGYYKSHMDVFLKNHFHKYVEYALNDSVVALKYLKTVVSVYGLSWNFTKLPPTTSNYAMRGVSSALEGEEKDQRIFPPNIEFSKLKIDPVEFVRDQYRDLYSLASAAYYGGFNVAFCSVAGKARIVDLDLSSAYNSGGALMPRPNYSQAPELNKLGHLFNVEVVLNEHSSIDFQALYSRLSKAEGFPFVLGVVKVSFEYPKDYTGITTTPQRSPLNDNPVYVKTGENVVMPLIDAINAYEHGAKIMLRTAIIPAQYWDRLNAWSKEQHRFLRRRQKAKRNRDKFPKGSPEYLRYEAMQQLYKLAGNTIYGKSAQSVRPKKSRNYMTNAMDDISISQITDPLIAGMYTAITRYLVHHLYDAVSKVYRDSVIGLNITTDGYTFALIGNAKYNFQAVNDAFNQELPDFYRKRLKSIGYSSGFERKGDQTDQVTRFYNGRTRLNGTVDVQSLNAMGGIYYQIDDDLQEQVKKIYNLYLSGEIYISSASSRMSNLTEMKFGTKNHAQGLMYDWSVPVRIPLQTDCAYKPDRWIGDLIDGFGFDAKPFSTVKEHDRWKSHTKVLTDRWNIMRTPDRFSCYLETMKTFGFNRTGRTLDEPTYHDKAIYLFDRLQGKSIPIQKQYAKALSDIKAARRAGRKLPICEMAIYQNQKARDG
;
A
#
# COMPACT_ATOMS: atom_id res chain seq x y z
N MET A 1 8.69 55.54 -36.51
CA MET A 1 9.03 54.47 -37.49
C MET A 1 9.06 53.12 -36.73
N ARG A 2 8.69 51.92 -37.22
CA ARG A 2 9.01 51.20 -38.49
C ARG A 2 10.54 50.91 -38.58
N LYS A 3 11.09 49.75 -38.99
CA LYS A 3 10.69 48.40 -39.47
C LYS A 3 11.80 47.41 -38.98
N ALA A 4 11.70 46.06 -38.91
CA ALA A 4 10.58 45.11 -39.02
C ALA A 4 10.92 43.66 -38.54
N ILE A 5 10.44 43.27 -37.33
CA ILE A 5 9.93 41.90 -36.95
C ILE A 5 10.99 40.74 -36.99
N LYS A 6 10.86 39.54 -36.40
CA LYS A 6 9.79 38.69 -35.84
C LYS A 6 10.41 38.03 -34.47
N HIS A 7 10.34 36.94 -33.58
CA HIS A 7 9.89 35.59 -32.94
C HIS A 7 9.94 34.06 -33.48
N THR A 8 11.06 33.27 -33.44
CA THR A 8 11.19 31.91 -34.05
C THR A 8 11.04 30.85 -32.96
N ILE A 9 9.79 30.70 -32.61
CA ILE A 9 9.23 29.56 -31.92
C ILE A 9 9.72 28.26 -32.59
N VAL A 10 10.31 27.37 -31.79
CA VAL A 10 10.10 25.92 -31.95
C VAL A 10 9.43 25.45 -30.67
N THR A 11 8.12 25.67 -30.59
CA THR A 11 7.26 24.92 -29.66
C THR A 11 7.23 23.48 -30.12
N THR A 12 7.75 22.57 -29.30
CA THR A 12 7.38 21.15 -29.40
C THR A 12 5.97 20.97 -28.84
N ASN A 13 4.96 21.39 -29.61
CA ASN A 13 3.63 20.79 -29.49
C ASN A 13 3.79 19.29 -29.80
N GLY A 14 3.18 18.42 -28.99
CA GLY A 14 3.66 17.05 -28.86
C GLY A 14 3.26 16.05 -29.95
N SER A 15 4.00 16.00 -31.06
CA SER A 15 4.05 14.85 -31.99
C SER A 15 5.48 14.26 -32.10
N ILE A 16 5.62 13.14 -32.83
CA ILE A 16 6.85 12.32 -32.91
C ILE A 16 7.24 12.20 -34.38
N GLU A 17 8.53 12.33 -34.71
CA GLU A 17 9.09 11.56 -35.83
C GLU A 17 10.60 11.34 -35.74
N THR A 18 11.15 10.55 -36.67
CA THR A 18 12.42 9.80 -36.49
C THR A 18 13.65 10.46 -37.10
N TYR A 19 14.70 10.63 -36.30
CA TYR A 19 15.95 11.29 -36.71
C TYR A 19 16.88 10.35 -37.49
N TYR A 20 16.68 10.28 -38.82
CA TYR A 20 17.56 9.57 -39.75
C TYR A 20 18.38 10.50 -40.69
N GLU A 21 17.94 11.76 -40.91
CA GLU A 21 18.40 12.58 -42.05
C GLU A 21 19.23 13.85 -41.73
N GLN A 22 19.88 13.95 -40.56
CA GLN A 22 20.81 15.06 -40.27
C GLN A 22 22.25 14.61 -40.06
N ARG A 23 22.68 13.62 -40.85
CA ARG A 23 24.08 13.18 -40.98
C ARG A 23 24.97 14.20 -41.74
N TYR A 24 24.41 15.33 -42.18
CA TYR A 24 25.00 16.23 -43.19
C TYR A 24 25.69 17.50 -42.65
N ALA A 25 25.38 17.96 -41.44
CA ALA A 25 25.99 19.17 -40.83
C ALA A 25 27.34 18.88 -40.11
N ARG A 26 28.13 17.94 -40.64
CA ARG A 26 28.99 17.06 -39.81
C ARG A 26 30.49 17.41 -39.78
N LYS A 27 30.88 18.69 -39.78
CA LYS A 27 32.32 19.05 -39.80
C LYS A 27 32.82 20.27 -39.01
N HIS A 28 31.98 21.24 -38.61
CA HIS A 28 32.45 22.45 -37.91
C HIS A 28 31.48 22.92 -36.83
N SER A 29 31.88 22.92 -35.55
CA SER A 29 31.17 23.60 -34.47
C SER A 29 32.12 24.21 -33.44
N GLN A 30 31.89 25.50 -33.13
CA GLN A 30 32.75 26.36 -32.30
C GLN A 30 33.03 25.78 -30.88
N SER A 31 32.07 25.01 -30.35
CA SER A 31 32.02 24.54 -28.96
C SER A 31 33.24 23.76 -28.47
N TYR A 32 34.03 23.14 -29.35
CA TYR A 32 35.28 22.48 -28.95
C TYR A 32 36.38 23.49 -28.62
N HIS A 33 36.49 24.56 -29.40
CA HIS A 33 37.39 25.67 -29.09
C HIS A 33 36.90 26.48 -27.89
N ASP A 34 35.57 26.63 -27.72
CA ASP A 34 35.00 27.33 -26.57
C ASP A 34 35.28 26.59 -25.24
N PHE A 35 35.35 25.25 -25.24
CA PHE A 35 35.70 24.47 -24.03
C PHE A 35 37.17 24.66 -23.61
N VAL A 36 38.11 24.51 -24.55
CA VAL A 36 39.55 24.76 -24.29
C VAL A 36 39.78 26.21 -23.85
N LYS A 37 38.99 27.14 -24.42
CA LYS A 37 39.00 28.54 -24.01
C LYS A 37 38.41 28.76 -22.60
N GLN A 38 37.36 28.03 -22.21
CA GLN A 38 36.81 28.08 -20.84
C GLN A 38 37.80 27.57 -19.79
N GLU A 39 38.54 26.49 -20.05
CA GLU A 39 39.58 26.00 -19.13
C GLU A 39 40.72 27.03 -18.98
N ALA A 40 41.14 27.66 -20.09
CA ALA A 40 42.10 28.77 -20.05
C ALA A 40 41.54 30.01 -19.32
N GLU A 41 40.25 30.33 -19.48
CA GLU A 41 39.60 31.46 -18.79
C GLU A 41 39.35 31.19 -17.30
N ILE A 42 39.13 29.95 -16.85
CA ILE A 42 39.07 29.57 -15.43
C ILE A 42 40.45 29.71 -14.77
N ASN A 43 41.50 29.19 -15.40
CA ASN A 43 42.87 29.34 -14.88
C ASN A 43 43.31 30.82 -14.86
N LYS A 44 42.93 31.59 -15.89
CA LYS A 44 43.11 33.05 -15.94
C LYS A 44 42.29 33.77 -14.86
N PHE A 45 41.06 33.32 -14.57
CA PHE A 45 40.21 33.85 -13.51
C PHE A 45 40.86 33.64 -12.14
N ILE A 46 41.25 32.41 -11.78
CA ILE A 46 41.92 32.12 -10.49
C ILE A 46 43.22 32.95 -10.35
N SER A 47 44.03 33.01 -11.41
CA SER A 47 45.24 33.84 -11.47
C SER A 47 44.98 35.35 -11.33
N THR A 48 43.83 35.84 -11.78
CA THR A 48 43.47 37.27 -11.71
C THR A 48 42.82 37.59 -10.37
N PHE A 49 41.92 36.75 -9.90
CA PHE A 49 41.28 36.85 -8.58
C PHE A 49 42.30 36.82 -7.45
N GLY A 50 43.29 35.91 -7.48
CA GLY A 50 44.37 35.90 -6.49
C GLY A 50 45.18 37.20 -6.46
N ARG A 51 45.38 37.85 -7.62
CA ARG A 51 46.08 39.14 -7.70
C ARG A 51 45.20 40.32 -7.25
N GLU A 52 43.90 40.31 -7.56
CA GLU A 52 42.95 41.30 -7.06
C GLU A 52 42.75 41.18 -5.54
N LEU A 53 42.57 39.96 -5.01
CA LEU A 53 42.44 39.69 -3.58
C LEU A 53 43.69 40.14 -2.80
N GLN A 54 44.89 39.85 -3.32
CA GLN A 54 46.13 40.34 -2.71
C GLN A 54 46.26 41.87 -2.81
N SER A 55 45.81 42.49 -3.90
CA SER A 55 45.76 43.96 -4.02
C SER A 55 44.82 44.58 -2.98
N ILE A 56 43.65 43.98 -2.75
CA ILE A 56 42.71 44.40 -1.70
C ILE A 56 43.33 44.18 -0.31
N LYS A 57 43.96 43.02 -0.05
CA LYS A 57 44.64 42.70 1.22
C LYS A 57 45.83 43.60 1.55
N VAL A 58 46.54 44.14 0.55
CA VAL A 58 47.62 45.11 0.78
C VAL A 58 47.08 46.52 1.07
N VAL A 59 45.93 46.89 0.48
CA VAL A 59 45.37 48.24 0.58
C VAL A 59 44.42 48.40 1.78
N MET A 60 43.50 47.46 2.04
CA MET A 60 42.53 47.56 3.14
C MET A 60 43.16 47.83 4.52
N PRO A 61 44.24 47.12 4.96
CA PRO A 61 44.88 47.36 6.26
C PRO A 61 45.70 48.66 6.33
N ARG A 62 45.94 49.34 5.20
CA ARG A 62 46.74 50.57 5.12
C ARG A 62 45.89 51.81 4.81
N ASN A 63 44.77 51.64 4.12
CA ASN A 63 43.85 52.70 3.72
C ASN A 63 42.49 52.10 3.31
N SER A 64 41.57 51.98 4.27
CA SER A 64 40.21 51.44 4.06
C SER A 64 39.44 52.11 2.93
N VAL A 65 39.56 53.44 2.80
CA VAL A 65 38.94 54.25 1.74
C VAL A 65 39.42 53.81 0.35
N LYS A 66 40.72 53.58 0.14
CA LYS A 66 41.23 53.02 -1.13
C LYS A 66 40.88 51.54 -1.30
N GLY A 67 40.85 50.75 -0.22
CA GLY A 67 40.52 49.33 -0.28
C GLY A 67 39.08 49.11 -0.78
N LEU A 68 38.14 49.89 -0.26
CA LEU A 68 36.75 49.94 -0.74
C LEU A 68 36.66 50.38 -2.21
N GLN A 69 37.47 51.35 -2.66
CA GLN A 69 37.55 51.73 -4.09
C GLN A 69 38.08 50.62 -5.01
N VAL A 70 38.83 49.64 -4.49
CA VAL A 70 39.26 48.46 -5.25
C VAL A 70 38.14 47.41 -5.26
N ILE A 71 37.44 47.21 -4.14
CA ILE A 71 36.26 46.33 -4.05
C ILE A 71 35.15 46.81 -5.00
N GLU A 72 34.82 48.11 -5.02
CA GLU A 72 33.85 48.72 -5.95
C GLU A 72 34.20 48.53 -7.44
N LYS A 73 35.48 48.26 -7.76
CA LYS A 73 35.99 48.14 -9.13
C LYS A 73 36.35 46.70 -9.51
N SER A 74 36.37 45.77 -8.56
CA SER A 74 36.63 44.36 -8.83
C SER A 74 35.40 43.73 -9.47
N SER A 75 35.62 43.01 -10.57
CA SER A 75 34.55 42.33 -11.32
C SER A 75 34.02 41.06 -10.63
N ILE A 76 34.53 40.73 -9.44
CA ILE A 76 34.50 39.37 -8.89
C ILE A 76 33.56 39.23 -7.67
N PHE A 77 33.14 40.33 -7.04
CA PHE A 77 32.20 40.32 -5.89
C PHE A 77 30.73 40.07 -6.32
N THR A 78 30.47 38.87 -6.85
CA THR A 78 29.14 38.26 -6.92
C THR A 78 29.24 36.79 -6.47
N VAL A 79 28.59 36.48 -5.35
CA VAL A 79 28.75 35.20 -4.63
C VAL A 79 28.23 34.01 -5.46
N SER A 80 28.97 32.89 -5.43
CA SER A 80 28.68 31.66 -6.18
C SER A 80 27.47 30.86 -5.63
N LYS A 81 27.06 29.83 -6.38
CA LYS A 81 25.82 29.04 -6.21
C LYS A 81 26.06 27.58 -5.78
N ASP A 82 27.12 27.30 -5.02
CA ASP A 82 27.66 25.95 -4.85
C ASP A 82 26.87 24.99 -3.93
N ALA A 83 25.72 24.52 -4.43
CA ALA A 83 24.99 23.37 -3.91
C ALA A 83 25.13 22.17 -4.88
N LYS A 84 26.15 21.32 -4.70
CA LYS A 84 26.56 20.22 -5.61
C LYS A 84 25.49 19.15 -5.91
N HIS A 85 24.36 19.17 -5.19
CA HIS A 85 23.24 18.22 -5.28
C HIS A 85 21.97 18.79 -5.92
N VAL A 86 21.99 20.07 -6.34
CA VAL A 86 20.83 20.81 -6.87
C VAL A 86 20.98 21.02 -8.38
N LEU A 87 19.99 20.60 -9.17
CA LEU A 87 19.95 20.83 -10.62
C LEU A 87 18.65 21.53 -11.03
N PHE A 88 18.73 22.51 -11.93
CA PHE A 88 17.57 23.17 -12.53
C PHE A 88 17.37 22.69 -13.98
N SER A 89 16.12 22.37 -14.34
CA SER A 89 15.77 21.78 -15.64
C SER A 89 15.94 22.72 -16.86
N ASP A 90 16.18 24.01 -16.65
CA ASP A 90 16.37 25.02 -17.70
C ASP A 90 17.80 25.06 -18.27
N GLN A 91 18.77 24.39 -17.64
CA GLN A 91 20.19 24.43 -17.98
C GLN A 91 20.56 23.62 -19.26
N VAL A 92 19.59 23.08 -20.00
CA VAL A 92 19.82 22.26 -21.20
C VAL A 92 19.74 23.11 -22.48
N SER A 93 20.90 23.65 -22.88
CA SER A 93 21.24 24.21 -24.21
C SER A 93 20.28 25.25 -24.84
N ARG A 94 20.68 26.53 -24.83
CA ARG A 94 20.00 27.61 -25.58
C ARG A 94 20.50 27.73 -27.02
N THR A 95 19.63 27.55 -28.03
CA THR A 95 19.84 28.11 -29.38
C THR A 95 18.55 28.29 -30.19
N ARG A 96 17.98 29.51 -30.19
CA ARG A 96 17.68 30.28 -31.42
C ARG A 96 17.15 31.69 -31.16
N LYS A 97 17.39 32.58 -32.13
CA LYS A 97 16.86 33.96 -32.23
C LYS A 97 15.48 34.00 -32.92
N SER A 98 14.94 35.20 -33.11
CA SER A 98 13.49 35.46 -33.19
C SER A 98 12.94 35.87 -34.60
N LYS A 99 12.00 35.10 -35.21
CA LYS A 99 11.05 35.47 -36.31
C LYS A 99 9.44 35.14 -36.31
N SER A 100 8.56 35.73 -35.44
CA SER A 100 7.04 35.95 -35.41
C SER A 100 6.62 37.18 -34.48
N GLY A 101 5.35 37.40 -34.01
CA GLY A 101 5.05 37.96 -32.64
C GLY A 101 4.17 39.23 -32.37
N LYS A 102 3.28 39.21 -31.33
CA LYS A 102 2.69 40.35 -30.53
C LYS A 102 1.83 39.85 -29.32
N LYS A 103 1.57 40.74 -28.33
CA LYS A 103 0.75 40.67 -27.06
C LYS A 103 -0.29 39.53 -26.89
N VAL A 104 -0.64 39.03 -25.68
CA VAL A 104 -0.60 39.62 -24.32
C VAL A 104 0.27 38.78 -23.35
N GLN A 105 0.91 39.45 -22.38
CA GLN A 105 1.80 38.81 -21.40
C GLN A 105 1.62 39.47 -20.02
N ARG A 106 1.18 38.72 -19.00
CA ARG A 106 1.52 39.05 -17.60
C ARG A 106 3.01 38.77 -17.45
N ASP A 107 3.80 39.75 -17.00
CA ASP A 107 5.26 39.63 -16.98
C ASP A 107 5.71 38.59 -15.93
N PRO A 108 6.35 37.48 -16.32
CA PRO A 108 6.82 36.49 -15.35
C PRO A 108 7.89 37.03 -14.39
N ARG A 109 8.48 38.19 -14.67
CA ARG A 109 9.39 38.89 -13.74
C ARG A 109 8.70 39.35 -12.47
N SER A 110 7.37 39.52 -12.42
CA SER A 110 6.72 40.03 -11.21
C SER A 110 6.89 39.06 -10.03
N VAL A 111 6.70 37.76 -10.26
CA VAL A 111 6.84 36.72 -9.22
C VAL A 111 8.32 36.50 -8.86
N GLU A 112 9.21 36.57 -9.83
CA GLU A 112 10.67 36.49 -9.62
C GLU A 112 11.17 37.67 -8.76
N LEU A 113 10.71 38.90 -9.06
CA LEU A 113 11.03 40.11 -8.29
C LEU A 113 10.34 40.14 -6.91
N GLU A 114 9.13 39.59 -6.76
CA GLU A 114 8.44 39.52 -5.48
C GLU A 114 9.09 38.48 -4.54
N LEU A 115 9.49 37.32 -5.06
CA LEU A 115 10.24 36.31 -4.30
C LEU A 115 11.64 36.82 -3.95
N LEU A 116 12.37 37.42 -4.90
CA LEU A 116 13.66 38.09 -4.60
C LEU A 116 13.47 39.20 -3.57
N GLY A 117 12.40 39.99 -3.67
CA GLY A 117 12.04 41.08 -2.78
C GLY A 117 11.82 40.62 -1.34
N LYS A 118 11.00 39.59 -1.12
CA LYS A 118 10.72 39.05 0.22
C LYS A 118 11.93 38.32 0.83
N VAL A 119 12.84 37.81 0.00
CA VAL A 119 14.19 37.35 0.44
C VAL A 119 15.13 38.52 0.78
N LYS A 120 14.80 39.78 0.47
CA LYS A 120 15.58 40.95 0.93
C LYS A 120 15.27 41.42 2.34
N GLU A 121 14.13 41.02 2.92
CA GLU A 121 13.54 41.67 4.11
C GLU A 121 14.06 41.09 5.45
N GLY A 122 15.14 40.31 5.43
CA GLY A 122 15.91 39.91 6.60
C GLY A 122 16.64 41.09 7.26
N MET A 123 16.02 41.67 8.29
CA MET A 123 16.24 43.02 8.85
C MET A 123 17.66 43.54 9.13
N LEU A 124 18.73 42.73 9.17
CA LEU A 124 20.04 43.19 9.68
C LEU A 124 20.95 43.87 8.63
N LEU A 125 20.68 43.71 7.32
CA LEU A 125 21.60 44.15 6.24
C LEU A 125 21.28 45.53 5.63
N GLY A 126 20.50 46.37 6.32
CA GLY A 126 19.96 47.62 5.76
C GLY A 126 21.00 48.63 5.26
N LEU A 127 22.17 48.73 5.91
CA LEU A 127 23.23 49.68 5.53
C LEU A 127 24.01 49.25 4.27
N LEU A 128 24.25 47.95 4.09
CA LEU A 128 25.05 47.42 2.96
C LEU A 128 24.33 47.49 1.61
N ARG A 129 23.02 47.76 1.58
CA ARG A 129 22.19 47.56 0.38
C ARG A 129 21.76 48.83 -0.36
N ASN A 130 21.84 50.00 0.28
CA ASN A 130 21.38 51.25 -0.34
C ASN A 130 22.40 51.84 -1.33
N SER A 131 23.70 51.58 -1.18
CA SER A 131 24.73 51.94 -2.17
C SER A 131 24.55 51.19 -3.50
N LEU A 132 24.18 49.91 -3.45
CA LEU A 132 24.00 49.06 -4.63
C LEU A 132 22.72 49.34 -5.44
N LEU A 133 21.90 50.32 -5.02
CA LEU A 133 20.70 50.76 -5.75
C LEU A 133 20.64 52.29 -5.95
N GLY A 134 21.80 52.92 -6.17
CA GLY A 134 21.87 54.14 -6.99
C GLY A 134 21.99 55.49 -6.28
N SER A 135 22.27 55.52 -4.96
CA SER A 135 22.44 56.78 -4.21
C SER A 135 23.79 56.85 -3.46
N GLY A 136 24.86 57.10 -4.22
CA GLY A 136 26.20 57.36 -3.72
C GLY A 136 27.11 56.14 -3.63
N SER A 137 28.43 56.37 -3.77
CA SER A 137 29.43 55.29 -3.68
C SER A 137 29.54 54.74 -2.25
N LEU A 138 29.91 53.47 -2.16
CA LEU A 138 30.16 52.74 -0.90
C LEU A 138 31.23 53.47 -0.08
N VAL A 139 32.21 54.07 -0.76
CA VAL A 139 33.29 54.90 -0.19
C VAL A 139 32.78 56.23 0.39
N SER A 140 31.75 56.83 -0.21
CA SER A 140 31.10 58.04 0.32
C SER A 140 30.29 57.70 1.57
N GLN A 141 29.51 56.62 1.51
CA GLN A 141 28.72 56.14 2.64
C GLN A 141 29.61 55.72 3.83
N PHE A 142 30.72 55.03 3.57
CA PHE A 142 31.70 54.65 4.59
C PHE A 142 32.34 55.84 5.31
N ARG A 143 32.66 56.93 4.58
CA ARG A 143 33.20 58.17 5.17
C ARG A 143 32.23 58.87 6.14
N ASN A 144 30.93 58.61 5.99
CA ASN A 144 29.88 59.21 6.84
C ASN A 144 29.55 58.36 8.08
N LEU A 145 30.17 57.19 8.25
CA LEU A 145 30.06 56.36 9.45
C LEU A 145 30.99 56.87 10.57
N SER A 146 30.65 56.62 11.83
CA SER A 146 31.57 56.88 12.96
C SER A 146 32.80 55.97 12.90
N SER A 147 33.91 56.36 13.54
CA SER A 147 35.17 55.59 13.53
C SER A 147 35.00 54.14 14.02
N GLU A 148 34.09 53.91 14.96
CA GLU A 148 33.75 52.58 15.46
C GLU A 148 32.95 51.77 14.43
N GLN A 149 31.96 52.38 13.79
CA GLN A 149 31.18 51.76 12.70
C GLN A 149 32.07 51.44 11.49
N GLN A 150 32.99 52.34 11.13
CA GLN A 150 34.02 52.11 10.11
C GLN A 150 34.89 50.88 10.48
N SER A 151 35.34 50.78 11.72
CA SER A 151 36.13 49.64 12.21
C SER A 151 35.37 48.31 12.13
N ARG A 152 34.09 48.29 12.54
CA ARG A 152 33.23 47.09 12.45
C ARG A 152 32.99 46.66 10.98
N VAL A 153 32.83 47.61 10.06
CA VAL A 153 32.70 47.33 8.61
C VAL A 153 34.01 46.82 8.02
N ILE A 154 35.16 47.38 8.41
CA ILE A 154 36.48 46.85 7.99
C ILE A 154 36.65 45.41 8.46
N ALA A 155 36.31 45.08 9.71
CA ALA A 155 36.46 43.74 10.28
C ALA A 155 35.66 42.69 9.47
N GLY A 156 34.36 42.88 9.27
CA GLY A 156 33.54 41.93 8.51
C GLY A 156 33.99 41.73 7.06
N ILE A 157 34.54 42.77 6.41
CA ILE A 157 35.13 42.65 5.08
C ILE A 157 36.44 41.85 5.11
N LEU A 158 37.26 41.97 6.16
CA LEU A 158 38.48 41.19 6.33
C LEU A 158 38.19 39.72 6.65
N ASP A 159 37.15 39.44 7.43
CA ASP A 159 36.69 38.07 7.73
C ASP A 159 36.19 37.36 6.46
N GLU A 160 35.35 38.02 5.66
CA GLU A 160 34.89 37.47 4.37
C GLU A 160 36.07 37.24 3.40
N ILE A 161 37.03 38.16 3.35
CA ILE A 161 38.28 38.03 2.59
C ILE A 161 39.19 36.88 3.13
N HIS A 162 39.02 36.47 4.38
CA HIS A 162 39.71 35.32 4.97
C HIS A 162 39.04 34.00 4.56
N GLU A 163 37.71 33.90 4.60
CA GLU A 163 36.96 32.74 4.10
C GLU A 163 37.22 32.50 2.59
N TRP A 164 37.22 33.56 1.78
CA TRP A 164 37.55 33.43 0.35
C TRP A 164 39.00 32.97 0.11
N GLN A 165 39.94 33.30 0.99
CA GLN A 165 41.31 32.77 0.92
C GLN A 165 41.34 31.27 1.24
N LEU A 166 40.67 30.83 2.30
CA LEU A 166 40.57 29.41 2.66
C LEU A 166 39.97 28.57 1.51
N LEU A 167 38.98 29.12 0.78
CA LEU A 167 38.40 28.47 -0.39
C LEU A 167 39.34 28.43 -1.61
N ILE A 168 40.16 29.47 -1.83
CA ILE A 168 41.22 29.45 -2.85
C ILE A 168 42.29 28.41 -2.49
N ASP A 169 42.73 28.39 -1.23
CA ASP A 169 43.81 27.53 -0.76
C ASP A 169 43.38 26.06 -0.77
N GLN A 170 42.12 25.75 -0.43
CA GLN A 170 41.56 24.39 -0.63
C GLN A 170 41.48 23.98 -2.11
N ALA A 171 41.25 24.93 -3.02
CA ALA A 171 41.21 24.65 -4.46
C ALA A 171 42.63 24.42 -5.04
N THR A 172 43.65 25.12 -4.54
CA THR A 172 45.05 24.91 -4.95
C THR A 172 45.71 23.73 -4.24
N GLU A 173 45.46 23.46 -2.96
CA GLU A 173 45.98 22.26 -2.28
C GLU A 173 45.43 20.95 -2.89
N GLY A 174 44.21 20.98 -3.44
CA GLY A 174 43.67 19.91 -4.27
C GLY A 174 44.42 19.68 -5.60
N SER A 175 45.34 20.57 -5.98
CA SER A 175 46.12 20.52 -7.23
C SER A 175 47.59 20.93 -7.02
N PHE A 176 48.46 19.91 -6.86
CA PHE A 176 49.92 19.95 -6.61
C PHE A 176 50.38 19.93 -5.13
N SER A 177 50.39 18.74 -4.52
CA SER A 177 51.46 18.40 -3.55
C SER A 177 51.87 16.92 -3.59
N LYS A 178 52.94 16.61 -4.35
CA LYS A 178 54.02 15.66 -4.00
C LYS A 178 55.06 15.52 -5.11
N SER A 179 56.32 15.74 -4.74
CA SER A 179 57.50 15.85 -5.63
C SER A 179 57.45 17.04 -6.62
N ALA A 180 58.56 17.71 -6.95
CA ALA A 180 59.93 17.58 -6.45
C ALA A 180 60.57 18.97 -6.27
N ASN A 181 61.46 19.12 -5.30
CA ASN A 181 62.32 20.29 -5.18
C ASN A 181 63.74 19.88 -4.80
N THR A 182 64.48 19.32 -5.76
CA THR A 182 65.90 19.01 -5.59
C THR A 182 66.63 18.95 -6.93
N LEU A 183 67.73 19.71 -7.03
CA LEU A 183 68.84 19.60 -7.98
C LEU A 183 68.55 19.60 -9.49
N SER A 184 68.88 20.74 -10.11
CA SER A 184 69.31 20.78 -11.50
C SER A 184 70.81 20.44 -11.64
N ARG A 185 71.17 19.63 -12.64
CA ARG A 185 72.46 19.74 -13.34
C ARG A 185 72.42 19.05 -14.71
N LYS A 186 73.17 19.59 -15.67
CA LYS A 186 73.23 19.10 -17.07
C LYS A 186 74.22 17.94 -17.19
N ALA A 187 73.84 16.91 -17.95
CA ALA A 187 74.76 16.04 -18.69
C ALA A 187 74.02 15.45 -19.91
N SER A 188 74.73 15.15 -21.00
CA SER A 188 74.14 14.69 -22.26
C SER A 188 74.68 13.32 -22.69
N THR A 189 73.80 12.39 -23.05
CA THR A 189 74.17 11.17 -23.79
C THR A 189 72.99 10.63 -24.61
N LYS A 190 73.31 9.79 -25.61
CA LYS A 190 72.40 9.32 -26.68
C LYS A 190 71.71 7.99 -26.34
N LYS A 191 70.55 7.76 -26.96
CA LYS A 191 69.94 6.46 -27.37
C LYS A 191 70.04 5.25 -26.40
N THR A 192 68.87 4.75 -25.98
CA THR A 192 68.31 3.47 -26.51
C THR A 192 66.81 3.37 -26.27
N LYS A 193 66.11 2.46 -26.99
CA LYS A 193 64.68 2.18 -26.78
C LYS A 193 64.48 1.14 -25.67
N SER A 194 63.50 1.35 -24.82
CA SER A 194 62.81 0.28 -24.05
C SER A 194 61.29 0.40 -24.27
N PRO A 195 60.53 -0.70 -24.24
CA PRO A 195 59.10 -0.66 -24.52
C PRO A 195 58.33 -0.04 -23.35
N ARG A 196 57.45 0.92 -23.64
CA ARG A 196 56.43 1.36 -22.67
C ARG A 196 55.49 0.19 -22.37
N GLN A 197 55.52 -0.31 -21.14
CA GLN A 197 54.38 -1.06 -20.60
C GLN A 197 53.15 -0.13 -20.63
N SER A 198 52.13 -0.51 -21.37
CA SER A 198 50.84 0.18 -21.34
C SER A 198 50.15 -0.12 -20.02
N SER A 199 49.91 0.89 -19.19
CA SER A 199 48.94 0.76 -18.10
C SER A 199 47.58 0.42 -18.70
N ALA A 200 47.02 -0.72 -18.29
CA ALA A 200 45.79 -1.25 -18.88
C ALA A 200 44.60 -0.36 -18.50
N LYS A 201 44.23 0.58 -19.38
CA LYS A 201 42.98 1.32 -19.29
C LYS A 201 41.80 0.33 -19.38
N HIS A 202 41.20 0.01 -18.24
CA HIS A 202 39.92 -0.68 -18.22
C HIS A 202 38.79 0.29 -18.53
N THR A 203 37.92 -0.11 -19.46
CA THR A 203 36.81 0.71 -19.95
C THR A 203 35.48 -0.01 -19.70
N ILE A 204 34.54 0.62 -19.00
CA ILE A 204 33.22 0.05 -18.69
C ILE A 204 32.26 0.37 -19.83
N SER A 205 31.99 -0.61 -20.70
CA SER A 205 31.03 -0.47 -21.80
C SER A 205 29.59 -0.85 -21.44
N THR A 206 29.42 -1.66 -20.39
CA THR A 206 28.11 -2.10 -19.88
C THR A 206 28.04 -1.90 -18.37
N LEU A 207 27.03 -1.17 -17.89
CA LEU A 207 26.80 -0.91 -16.46
C LEU A 207 25.45 -1.48 -16.00
N LYS A 208 25.35 -1.84 -14.71
CA LYS A 208 24.09 -2.08 -14.00
C LYS A 208 23.86 -0.93 -13.02
N VAL A 209 22.67 -0.36 -13.02
CA VAL A 209 22.26 0.64 -12.01
C VAL A 209 20.85 0.34 -11.51
N VAL A 210 20.66 0.46 -10.21
CA VAL A 210 19.35 0.55 -9.57
C VAL A 210 19.09 2.03 -9.33
N ILE A 211 17.97 2.54 -9.80
CA ILE A 211 17.57 3.94 -9.66
C ILE A 211 16.23 3.96 -8.94
N SER A 212 16.22 4.46 -7.71
CA SER A 212 15.02 4.86 -7.01
C SER A 212 14.65 6.29 -7.40
N ILE A 213 13.36 6.58 -7.62
CA ILE A 213 12.87 7.93 -7.94
C ILE A 213 11.60 8.25 -7.14
N ASP A 214 11.36 9.54 -6.97
CA ASP A 214 10.18 10.14 -6.32
C ASP A 214 9.88 11.52 -6.96
N PHE A 215 8.72 12.13 -6.65
CA PHE A 215 8.33 13.48 -7.10
C PHE A 215 7.52 14.25 -6.06
N GLU A 216 7.71 15.58 -6.05
CA GLU A 216 6.98 16.51 -5.18
C GLU A 216 6.15 17.53 -5.97
N TRP A 217 5.07 18.06 -5.37
CA TRP A 217 3.93 18.67 -6.08
C TRP A 217 3.35 19.90 -5.37
N ASP A 218 3.00 20.94 -6.13
CA ASP A 218 2.07 22.01 -5.73
C ASP A 218 0.63 21.61 -6.11
N ALA A 219 -0.05 20.86 -5.24
CA ALA A 219 -1.33 20.25 -5.58
C ALA A 219 -2.50 21.26 -5.51
N LEU A 220 -3.17 21.52 -6.65
CA LEU A 220 -4.32 22.42 -6.71
C LEU A 220 -5.50 21.84 -5.94
N LYS A 221 -5.67 22.33 -4.71
CA LYS A 221 -6.80 21.98 -3.83
C LYS A 221 -8.04 22.80 -4.16
N LEU A 222 -9.17 22.11 -4.19
CA LEU A 222 -10.52 22.64 -4.32
C LEU A 222 -11.37 21.96 -3.23
N LYS A 223 -12.49 22.58 -2.84
CA LYS A 223 -13.26 22.24 -1.62
C LYS A 223 -13.43 20.73 -1.33
N ASP A 224 -13.74 19.94 -2.35
CA ASP A 224 -14.02 18.49 -2.23
C ASP A 224 -13.02 17.59 -2.99
N ARG A 225 -11.97 18.17 -3.60
CA ARG A 225 -11.03 17.46 -4.51
C ARG A 225 -9.65 18.12 -4.62
N GLU A 226 -8.62 17.31 -4.72
CA GLU A 226 -7.26 17.71 -5.09
C GLU A 226 -6.98 17.35 -6.55
N ILE A 227 -6.30 18.24 -7.29
CA ILE A 227 -5.92 18.03 -8.70
C ILE A 227 -4.40 18.22 -8.82
N ARG A 228 -3.70 17.22 -9.37
CA ARG A 228 -2.27 17.34 -9.73
C ARG A 228 -2.10 17.26 -11.24
N ARG A 229 -1.38 18.23 -11.81
CA ARG A 229 -1.08 18.37 -13.25
C ARG A 229 0.42 18.23 -13.49
N PHE A 230 0.82 17.95 -14.73
CA PHE A 230 2.24 17.84 -15.10
C PHE A 230 3.09 19.10 -14.85
N GLY A 231 2.49 20.30 -14.88
CA GLY A 231 3.19 21.56 -14.58
C GLY A 231 3.47 21.76 -13.09
N ASP A 232 2.63 21.16 -12.24
CA ASP A 232 2.57 21.35 -10.80
C ASP A 232 3.67 20.58 -10.05
N VAL A 233 4.44 19.74 -10.75
CA VAL A 233 5.60 19.02 -10.18
C VAL A 233 6.68 20.05 -9.84
N LEU A 234 7.07 20.13 -8.57
CA LEU A 234 8.08 21.07 -8.07
C LEU A 234 9.50 20.54 -8.31
N SER A 235 9.73 19.29 -7.93
CA SER A 235 10.99 18.59 -8.19
C SER A 235 10.79 17.09 -8.34
N GLY A 236 11.76 16.44 -8.98
CA GLY A 236 11.90 14.99 -9.05
C GLY A 236 13.22 14.58 -8.46
N GLN A 237 13.20 13.59 -7.56
CA GLN A 237 14.35 13.16 -6.78
C GLN A 237 14.80 11.79 -7.23
N TYR A 238 16.06 11.46 -6.95
CA TYR A 238 16.61 10.15 -7.27
C TYR A 238 17.69 9.73 -6.30
N ALA A 239 17.82 8.41 -6.14
CA ALA A 239 18.96 7.76 -5.49
C ALA A 239 19.41 6.56 -6.34
N MET A 240 20.71 6.42 -6.55
CA MET A 240 21.30 5.37 -7.39
C MET A 240 22.22 4.44 -6.60
N PHE A 241 22.13 3.15 -6.91
CA PHE A 241 23.04 2.12 -6.40
C PHE A 241 23.58 1.29 -7.57
N PHE A 242 24.88 1.01 -7.56
CA PHE A 242 25.56 0.25 -8.61
C PHE A 242 25.93 -1.13 -8.04
N PRO A 243 25.23 -2.23 -8.41
CA PRO A 243 25.48 -3.55 -7.84
C PRO A 243 26.90 -4.09 -8.04
N ASP A 244 27.61 -3.59 -9.05
CA ASP A 244 28.97 -3.97 -9.40
C ASP A 244 30.03 -3.03 -8.77
N TYR A 245 29.59 -1.95 -8.11
CA TYR A 245 30.40 -0.89 -7.48
C TYR A 245 29.66 -0.38 -6.22
N PRO A 246 29.55 -1.21 -5.16
CA PRO A 246 28.53 -1.05 -4.12
C PRO A 246 28.70 0.18 -3.22
N ASP A 247 29.92 0.73 -3.17
CA ASP A 247 30.31 1.89 -2.36
C ASP A 247 30.04 3.24 -3.08
N LEU A 248 29.64 3.20 -4.36
CA LEU A 248 29.24 4.38 -5.10
C LEU A 248 27.74 4.66 -4.90
N ASP A 249 27.43 5.77 -4.23
CA ASP A 249 26.08 6.32 -4.08
C ASP A 249 25.99 7.64 -4.87
N ILE A 250 24.92 7.82 -5.65
CA ILE A 250 24.67 9.05 -6.43
C ILE A 250 23.18 9.41 -6.25
N HIS A 251 22.91 10.53 -5.59
CA HIS A 251 21.56 11.03 -5.32
C HIS A 251 21.49 12.55 -5.49
N GLY A 252 20.30 13.08 -5.80
CA GLY A 252 20.11 14.51 -6.04
C GLY A 252 18.66 14.90 -6.35
N VAL A 253 18.43 16.21 -6.40
CA VAL A 253 17.12 16.81 -6.69
C VAL A 253 17.18 17.58 -8.01
N VAL A 254 16.22 17.30 -8.90
CA VAL A 254 16.02 18.06 -10.14
C VAL A 254 14.79 18.94 -9.97
N PHE A 255 14.96 20.26 -10.05
CA PHE A 255 13.88 21.25 -9.99
C PHE A 255 13.27 21.53 -11.36
N ASN A 256 11.94 21.55 -11.41
CA ASN A 256 11.16 21.74 -12.63
C ASN A 256 10.97 23.23 -12.95
N ASP A 257 11.07 23.59 -14.23
CA ASP A 257 10.45 24.81 -14.75
C ASP A 257 8.94 24.54 -14.84
N TYR A 258 8.20 25.08 -13.86
CA TYR A 258 6.75 24.94 -13.62
C TYR A 258 5.85 25.13 -14.86
N ARG A 259 6.38 25.66 -15.97
CA ARG A 259 5.66 25.84 -17.24
C ARG A 259 5.71 24.64 -18.17
N LYS A 260 6.51 23.60 -17.87
CA LYS A 260 6.79 22.48 -18.79
C LYS A 260 6.49 21.10 -18.21
N GLY A 261 6.88 20.86 -16.96
CA GLY A 261 6.86 19.52 -16.39
C GLY A 261 7.99 18.63 -16.94
N PHE A 262 8.31 17.56 -16.23
CA PHE A 262 9.29 16.59 -16.72
C PHE A 262 8.72 15.73 -17.84
N ASN A 263 9.52 15.42 -18.86
CA ASN A 263 9.25 14.30 -19.76
C ASN A 263 10.02 13.06 -19.31
N PHE A 264 9.39 11.89 -19.36
CA PHE A 264 10.03 10.63 -18.94
C PHE A 264 11.42 10.42 -19.59
N ARG A 265 11.55 10.72 -20.90
CA ARG A 265 12.82 10.57 -21.62
C ARG A 265 13.83 11.67 -21.27
N GLN A 266 13.39 12.88 -20.95
CA GLN A 266 14.26 14.01 -20.59
C GLN A 266 14.79 13.85 -19.16
N PHE A 267 13.92 13.51 -18.21
CA PHE A 267 14.31 13.20 -16.84
C PHE A 267 15.31 12.04 -16.82
N PHE A 268 15.01 10.94 -17.52
CA PHE A 268 15.95 9.81 -17.63
C PHE A 268 17.27 10.18 -18.34
N LEU A 269 17.25 11.12 -19.31
CA LEU A 269 18.47 11.66 -19.93
C LEU A 269 19.36 12.40 -18.92
N LEU A 270 18.78 13.18 -18.00
CA LEU A 270 19.52 13.86 -16.93
C LEU A 270 20.20 12.86 -15.98
N LEU A 271 19.50 11.77 -15.63
CA LEU A 271 20.08 10.69 -14.81
C LEU A 271 21.28 10.03 -15.52
N VAL A 272 21.21 9.81 -16.83
CA VAL A 272 22.32 9.25 -17.62
C VAL A 272 23.50 10.24 -17.74
N ASP A 273 23.24 11.54 -17.90
CA ASP A 273 24.29 12.57 -17.88
C ASP A 273 24.95 12.68 -16.50
N ARG A 274 24.19 12.51 -15.40
CA ARG A 274 24.75 12.46 -14.04
C ARG A 274 25.66 11.25 -13.85
N ILE A 275 25.22 10.06 -14.27
CA ILE A 275 26.07 8.85 -14.27
C ILE A 275 27.36 9.10 -15.05
N GLN A 276 27.31 9.65 -16.26
CA GLN A 276 28.53 9.90 -17.04
C GLN A 276 29.44 11.03 -16.50
N LYS A 277 28.93 11.91 -15.63
CA LYS A 277 29.72 12.97 -14.98
C LYS A 277 30.39 12.50 -13.68
N GLU A 278 29.69 11.72 -12.86
CA GLU A 278 30.12 11.44 -11.48
C GLU A 278 30.65 10.02 -11.27
N PHE A 279 30.52 9.13 -12.25
CA PHE A 279 31.09 7.78 -12.18
C PHE A 279 32.60 7.82 -12.38
N ILE A 280 33.33 8.16 -11.31
CA ILE A 280 34.79 8.13 -11.23
C ILE A 280 35.19 7.05 -10.23
N VAL A 281 35.45 5.84 -10.74
CA VAL A 281 35.85 4.69 -9.90
C VAL A 281 37.35 4.45 -10.06
N LYS A 282 38.07 4.40 -8.92
CA LYS A 282 39.40 3.81 -8.83
C LYS A 282 39.25 2.35 -8.39
N LYS A 283 39.77 1.42 -9.16
CA LYS A 283 39.87 0.01 -8.78
C LYS A 283 41.32 -0.43 -8.83
N ASP A 284 41.83 -1.02 -7.76
CA ASP A 284 43.20 -1.57 -7.68
C ASP A 284 44.26 -0.50 -8.05
N GLY A 285 44.01 0.76 -7.69
CA GLY A 285 44.82 1.94 -8.03
C GLY A 285 44.56 2.56 -9.42
N VAL A 286 43.92 1.83 -10.34
CA VAL A 286 43.63 2.26 -11.72
C VAL A 286 42.32 3.04 -11.80
N ILE A 287 42.34 4.20 -12.46
CA ILE A 287 41.10 4.95 -12.81
C ILE A 287 40.42 4.22 -13.98
N VAL A 288 39.14 3.88 -13.80
CA VAL A 288 38.35 3.14 -14.79
C VAL A 288 37.48 4.11 -15.61
N GLU A 289 37.54 4.02 -16.94
CA GLU A 289 36.91 5.00 -17.84
C GLU A 289 35.52 4.53 -18.34
N LEU A 290 34.51 5.41 -18.37
CA LEU A 290 33.11 5.03 -18.65
C LEU A 290 32.64 5.35 -20.08
N ASP A 291 33.05 4.54 -21.06
CA ASP A 291 32.46 4.50 -22.41
C ASP A 291 31.13 3.72 -22.43
N LEU A 292 30.14 4.24 -21.70
CA LEU A 292 28.86 3.56 -21.52
C LEU A 292 28.12 3.37 -22.86
N LYS A 293 28.06 2.13 -23.35
CA LYS A 293 27.33 1.72 -24.56
C LYS A 293 26.02 1.01 -24.24
N LYS A 294 25.93 0.34 -23.09
CA LYS A 294 24.73 -0.37 -22.63
C LYS A 294 24.46 -0.11 -21.14
N LEU A 295 23.27 0.34 -20.80
CA LEU A 295 22.85 0.56 -19.43
C LEU A 295 21.69 -0.38 -19.07
N ASN A 296 21.93 -1.29 -18.14
CA ASN A 296 20.86 -2.09 -17.55
C ASN A 296 20.33 -1.32 -16.33
N VAL A 297 19.02 -1.09 -16.28
CA VAL A 297 18.39 -0.26 -15.25
C VAL A 297 17.34 -1.07 -14.50
N LEU A 298 17.34 -0.97 -13.18
CA LEU A 298 16.21 -1.32 -12.33
C LEU A 298 15.61 -0.02 -11.81
N LEU A 299 14.47 0.41 -12.36
CA LEU A 299 13.74 1.57 -11.87
C LEU A 299 12.80 1.15 -10.73
N THR A 300 12.91 1.84 -9.61
CA THR A 300 12.18 1.57 -8.37
C THR A 300 11.76 2.86 -7.68
N GLY A 301 11.05 2.74 -6.56
CA GLY A 301 10.36 3.81 -5.84
C GLY A 301 9.20 3.21 -5.02
N TYR A 302 8.39 4.04 -4.37
CA TYR A 302 7.19 3.62 -3.62
C TYR A 302 5.92 4.13 -4.34
N PHE A 303 5.79 3.78 -5.62
CA PHE A 303 5.11 4.63 -6.60
C PHE A 303 3.65 4.97 -6.31
N MET A 304 2.89 4.05 -5.70
CA MET A 304 1.46 4.21 -5.37
C MET A 304 0.58 4.79 -6.51
N GLY A 305 1.01 4.65 -7.77
CA GLY A 305 0.39 5.24 -8.95
C GLY A 305 0.56 6.76 -9.09
N VAL A 306 1.17 7.44 -8.13
CA VAL A 306 1.31 8.89 -8.09
C VAL A 306 2.53 9.30 -8.92
N ASP A 307 3.73 8.95 -8.46
CA ASP A 307 5.05 9.40 -8.94
C ASP A 307 5.21 9.22 -10.45
N PHE A 308 4.76 8.07 -10.96
CA PHE A 308 4.90 7.71 -12.36
C PHE A 308 4.05 8.59 -13.29
N SER A 309 3.03 9.28 -12.75
CA SER A 309 2.22 10.25 -13.46
C SER A 309 2.82 11.65 -13.54
N ALA A 310 3.88 11.97 -12.77
CA ALA A 310 4.61 13.24 -12.87
C ALA A 310 5.29 13.43 -14.23
N LEU A 311 5.60 12.33 -14.93
CA LEU A 311 6.47 12.31 -16.10
C LEU A 311 5.69 12.30 -17.41
N THR A 312 5.57 13.44 -18.10
CA THR A 312 4.90 13.54 -19.41
C THR A 312 5.38 12.44 -20.38
N GLY A 313 4.43 11.84 -21.10
CA GLY A 313 4.72 10.72 -22.01
C GLY A 313 4.92 9.36 -21.34
N TRP A 314 4.78 9.22 -20.01
CA TRP A 314 4.75 7.91 -19.32
C TRP A 314 3.74 6.94 -19.96
N ASN A 315 2.55 7.45 -20.31
CA ASN A 315 1.48 6.70 -20.98
C ASN A 315 1.83 6.25 -22.41
N LYS A 316 2.84 6.86 -23.05
CA LYS A 316 3.37 6.48 -24.39
C LYS A 316 4.44 5.38 -24.31
N LEU A 317 4.83 4.93 -23.11
CA LEU A 317 5.72 3.78 -22.96
C LEU A 317 5.00 2.50 -23.41
N ARG A 318 5.47 1.89 -24.51
CA ARG A 318 5.04 0.54 -24.96
C ARG A 318 5.53 -0.61 -24.04
N ALA A 319 5.93 -0.29 -22.81
CA ALA A 319 6.30 -1.28 -21.82
C ALA A 319 5.05 -2.07 -21.40
N LYS A 320 5.13 -3.41 -21.35
CA LYS A 320 4.08 -4.25 -20.73
C LYS A 320 4.18 -4.12 -19.21
N LEU A 321 3.75 -2.97 -18.70
CA LEU A 321 3.54 -2.72 -17.27
C LEU A 321 2.29 -3.46 -16.82
N THR A 322 2.41 -4.18 -15.72
CA THR A 322 1.28 -4.75 -14.99
C THR A 322 0.95 -3.83 -13.82
N VAL A 323 -0.32 -3.48 -13.67
CA VAL A 323 -0.83 -2.67 -12.56
C VAL A 323 -1.62 -3.57 -11.62
N ILE A 324 -1.29 -3.55 -10.33
CA ILE A 324 -1.99 -4.25 -9.25
C ILE A 324 -2.55 -3.23 -8.26
N ASP A 325 -3.66 -3.56 -7.61
CA ASP A 325 -4.37 -2.69 -6.66
C ASP A 325 -4.63 -1.29 -7.23
N LYS A 326 -4.92 -1.21 -8.54
CA LYS A 326 -5.12 0.01 -9.34
C LYS A 326 -3.91 0.96 -9.50
N GLN A 327 -2.93 0.88 -8.61
CA GLN A 327 -1.87 1.89 -8.47
C GLN A 327 -0.44 1.33 -8.59
N LYS A 328 -0.19 0.11 -8.11
CA LYS A 328 1.17 -0.44 -7.94
C LYS A 328 1.70 -1.05 -9.24
N ILE A 329 2.96 -0.82 -9.61
CA ILE A 329 3.47 -1.17 -10.95
C ILE A 329 4.70 -2.07 -11.00
N PHE A 330 4.80 -2.91 -12.03
CA PHE A 330 6.03 -3.64 -12.38
C PHE A 330 6.04 -4.05 -13.85
N SER A 331 7.20 -4.48 -14.36
CA SER A 331 7.30 -5.10 -15.68
C SER A 331 7.75 -6.58 -15.60
N LEU A 332 7.06 -7.44 -16.35
CA LEU A 332 7.43 -8.86 -16.50
C LEU A 332 8.60 -9.09 -17.48
N ARG A 333 8.90 -8.11 -18.33
CA ARG A 333 10.02 -8.09 -19.27
C ARG A 333 10.71 -6.70 -19.21
N PRO A 334 12.00 -6.59 -19.55
CA PRO A 334 12.66 -5.29 -19.66
C PRO A 334 12.13 -4.50 -20.85
N TYR A 335 11.96 -3.19 -20.69
CA TYR A 335 11.72 -2.23 -21.77
C TYR A 335 13.07 -1.77 -22.33
N VAL A 336 13.28 -1.98 -23.63
CA VAL A 336 14.56 -1.68 -24.30
C VAL A 336 14.39 -0.48 -25.23
N PHE A 337 15.27 0.51 -25.11
CA PHE A 337 15.28 1.71 -25.95
C PHE A 337 16.71 2.26 -26.11
N LYS A 338 16.94 3.10 -27.11
CA LYS A 338 18.19 3.86 -27.25
C LYS A 338 18.02 5.29 -26.72
N VAL A 339 19.07 5.80 -26.07
CA VAL A 339 19.19 7.19 -25.61
C VAL A 339 20.45 7.77 -26.24
N ARG A 340 20.33 8.72 -27.17
CA ARG A 340 21.50 9.46 -27.67
C ARG A 340 22.01 10.39 -26.57
N HIS A 341 23.31 10.35 -26.32
CA HIS A 341 23.98 11.19 -25.33
C HIS A 341 25.17 11.89 -26.00
N LYS A 342 25.53 13.09 -25.54
CA LYS A 342 26.57 13.94 -26.17
C LYS A 342 27.96 13.31 -26.25
N LEU A 343 28.24 12.28 -25.44
CA LEU A 343 29.50 11.52 -25.43
C LEU A 343 29.40 10.17 -26.16
N ASN A 344 28.24 9.82 -26.75
CA ASN A 344 28.04 8.55 -27.46
C ASN A 344 27.09 8.74 -28.66
N ASP A 345 27.69 8.96 -29.84
CA ASP A 345 27.04 9.17 -31.14
C ASP A 345 26.10 8.00 -31.54
N GLU A 346 26.47 6.76 -31.21
CA GLU A 346 25.65 5.57 -31.51
C GLU A 346 24.40 5.46 -30.63
N GLY A 347 24.42 6.11 -29.48
CA GLY A 347 23.35 6.12 -28.49
C GLY A 347 23.35 4.89 -27.58
N ILE A 348 23.29 5.17 -26.28
CA ILE A 348 23.32 4.22 -25.17
C ILE A 348 22.10 3.30 -25.25
N ARG A 349 22.31 1.99 -25.31
CA ARG A 349 21.24 0.98 -25.29
C ARG A 349 20.79 0.75 -23.85
N VAL A 350 19.62 1.29 -23.50
CA VAL A 350 19.00 1.15 -22.18
C VAL A 350 18.12 -0.10 -22.15
N SER A 351 18.21 -0.88 -21.07
CA SER A 351 17.38 -2.05 -20.80
C SER A 351 16.79 -1.94 -19.39
N MET A 352 15.57 -1.41 -19.29
CA MET A 352 14.95 -0.96 -18.05
C MET A 352 13.89 -1.94 -17.54
N THR A 353 14.00 -2.34 -16.27
CA THR A 353 13.02 -3.18 -15.57
C THR A 353 12.36 -2.38 -14.44
N PHE A 354 11.06 -2.53 -14.23
CA PHE A 354 10.31 -1.76 -13.22
C PHE A 354 9.93 -2.63 -12.02
N ARG A 355 10.20 -2.15 -10.80
CA ARG A 355 9.82 -2.78 -9.52
C ARG A 355 9.35 -1.74 -8.52
N ASP A 356 8.05 -1.68 -8.25
CA ASP A 356 7.49 -0.90 -7.15
C ASP A 356 7.77 -1.58 -5.79
N THR A 357 8.33 -0.83 -4.84
CA THR A 357 8.60 -1.35 -3.49
C THR A 357 7.32 -1.61 -2.70
N ALA A 358 6.19 -0.98 -3.04
CA ALA A 358 4.87 -1.23 -2.44
C ALA A 358 4.31 -2.64 -2.73
N LEU A 359 4.93 -3.40 -3.63
CA LEU A 359 4.64 -4.83 -3.89
C LEU A 359 5.58 -5.79 -3.13
N LEU A 360 6.61 -5.25 -2.49
CA LEU A 360 7.57 -5.96 -1.64
C LEU A 360 7.40 -5.61 -0.14
N ALA A 361 6.73 -4.49 0.14
CA ALA A 361 6.46 -3.91 1.46
C ALA A 361 5.48 -4.72 2.34
N PRO A 362 5.64 -4.70 3.68
CA PRO A 362 4.52 -4.92 4.61
C PRO A 362 3.54 -3.73 4.58
N MET A 363 2.44 -3.81 5.35
CA MET A 363 1.57 -2.65 5.56
C MET A 363 2.26 -1.57 6.39
N GLY A 364 1.84 -0.30 6.23
CA GLY A 364 2.36 0.86 6.97
C GLY A 364 2.98 1.97 6.11
N GLY A 365 3.06 1.78 4.79
CA GLY A 365 3.55 2.81 3.87
C GLY A 365 5.04 3.11 3.99
N LEU A 366 5.50 4.17 3.31
CA LEU A 366 6.92 4.54 3.24
C LEU A 366 7.50 4.95 4.61
N LYS A 367 6.69 5.56 5.49
CA LYS A 367 7.03 5.83 6.92
C LYS A 367 7.52 4.55 7.61
N ARG A 368 6.77 3.45 7.47
CA ARG A 368 7.15 2.14 8.02
C ARG A 368 8.35 1.51 7.32
N LEU A 369 8.53 1.72 6.02
CA LEU A 369 9.76 1.26 5.34
C LEU A 369 11.01 1.99 5.87
N GLY A 370 10.89 3.28 6.18
CA GLY A 370 11.95 4.07 6.78
C GLY A 370 12.39 3.53 8.14
N GLU A 371 11.43 3.26 9.04
CA GLU A 371 11.67 2.59 10.32
C GLU A 371 12.39 1.24 10.14
N ILE A 372 11.94 0.42 9.18
CA ILE A 372 12.50 -0.91 8.88
C ILE A 372 13.98 -0.85 8.43
N VAL A 373 14.43 0.25 7.82
CA VAL A 373 15.79 0.39 7.26
C VAL A 373 16.70 1.34 8.04
N GLY A 374 16.25 1.84 9.20
CA GLY A 374 17.01 2.82 9.99
C GLY A 374 17.13 4.19 9.32
N GLN A 375 16.15 4.57 8.50
CA GLN A 375 16.06 5.86 7.83
C GLN A 375 14.63 6.40 8.01
N PRO A 376 14.27 6.91 9.20
CA PRO A 376 12.91 7.38 9.47
C PRO A 376 12.48 8.49 8.50
N LYS A 377 11.17 8.70 8.34
CA LYS A 377 10.69 9.84 7.56
C LYS A 377 10.88 11.14 8.36
N ILE A 378 11.25 12.22 7.68
CA ILE A 378 11.19 13.57 8.27
C ILE A 378 9.72 13.93 8.50
N ASP A 379 9.42 14.35 9.74
CA ASP A 379 8.09 14.79 10.16
C ASP A 379 8.01 16.33 10.07
N THR A 380 7.15 16.85 9.20
CA THR A 380 7.02 18.31 9.05
C THR A 380 6.32 18.96 10.24
N SER A 381 5.57 18.22 11.06
CA SER A 381 4.75 18.80 12.15
C SER A 381 5.59 19.54 13.20
N VAL A 382 6.86 19.14 13.39
CA VAL A 382 7.83 19.83 14.24
C VAL A 382 8.16 21.22 13.66
N ILE A 383 8.30 21.32 12.35
CA ILE A 383 8.56 22.56 11.61
C ILE A 383 7.28 23.40 11.56
N ASP A 384 6.14 22.79 11.23
CA ASP A 384 4.83 23.43 11.22
C ASP A 384 4.53 24.11 12.57
N LYS A 385 4.92 23.48 13.69
CA LYS A 385 4.78 24.01 15.06
C LYS A 385 5.78 25.12 15.42
N GLN A 386 6.95 25.15 14.78
CA GLN A 386 7.93 26.24 14.91
C GLN A 386 7.44 27.47 14.13
N ASP A 387 7.08 27.27 12.85
CA ASP A 387 6.64 28.34 11.95
C ASP A 387 5.27 28.92 12.34
N PHE A 388 4.35 28.11 12.89
CA PHE A 388 3.13 28.61 13.54
C PHE A 388 3.46 29.54 14.72
N LYS A 389 4.39 29.15 15.61
CA LYS A 389 4.83 30.02 16.73
C LYS A 389 5.51 31.31 16.25
N ALA A 390 6.16 31.27 15.08
CA ALA A 390 6.77 32.43 14.44
C ALA A 390 5.80 33.29 13.61
N GLY A 391 4.51 32.93 13.56
CA GLY A 391 3.49 33.64 12.76
C GLY A 391 3.57 33.40 11.25
N LEU A 392 4.43 32.48 10.80
CA LEU A 392 4.62 32.12 9.38
C LEU A 392 3.52 31.18 8.85
N ILE A 393 2.75 30.54 9.75
CA ILE A 393 1.57 29.73 9.45
C ILE A 393 0.42 30.25 10.31
N SER A 394 -0.77 30.47 9.73
CA SER A 394 -1.95 30.91 10.49
C SER A 394 -2.53 29.79 11.37
N GLN A 395 -3.28 30.16 12.42
CA GLN A 395 -3.99 29.19 13.28
C GLN A 395 -4.87 28.23 12.46
N GLU A 396 -5.63 28.73 11.48
CA GLU A 396 -6.47 27.90 10.61
C GLU A 396 -5.64 26.91 9.78
N SER A 397 -4.58 27.40 9.13
CA SER A 397 -3.67 26.57 8.33
C SER A 397 -2.93 25.52 9.15
N TYR A 398 -2.53 25.85 10.39
CA TYR A 398 -1.87 24.92 11.30
C TYR A 398 -2.84 23.84 11.80
N GLN A 399 -4.05 24.20 12.24
CA GLN A 399 -5.08 23.24 12.67
C GLN A 399 -5.53 22.32 11.52
N SER A 400 -5.69 22.86 10.31
CA SER A 400 -5.95 22.08 9.09
C SER A 400 -4.78 21.15 8.72
N GLY A 401 -3.54 21.63 8.88
CA GLY A 401 -2.33 20.83 8.69
C GLY A 401 -2.23 19.64 9.64
N LEU A 402 -2.55 19.82 10.93
CA LEU A 402 -2.54 18.74 11.92
C LEU A 402 -3.46 17.57 11.51
N GLN A 403 -4.65 17.86 10.96
CA GLN A 403 -5.60 16.83 10.49
C GLN A 403 -5.13 16.06 9.25
N ASN A 404 -4.08 16.54 8.56
CA ASN A 404 -3.54 15.95 7.34
C ASN A 404 -2.10 15.42 7.52
N GLY A 405 -1.60 15.40 8.76
CA GLY A 405 -0.26 14.97 9.15
C GLY A 405 0.85 15.93 8.70
N GLY A 406 0.57 17.24 8.71
CA GLY A 406 1.51 18.33 8.46
C GLY A 406 0.96 19.43 7.54
N TYR A 407 1.24 20.70 7.84
CA TYR A 407 0.91 21.82 6.95
C TYR A 407 1.84 21.82 5.72
N TYR A 408 3.17 21.73 5.92
CA TYR A 408 4.13 21.73 4.81
C TYR A 408 4.03 20.50 3.91
N LYS A 409 3.73 19.32 4.47
CA LYS A 409 3.37 18.11 3.70
C LYS A 409 2.19 18.33 2.73
N SER A 410 1.36 19.34 3.01
CA SER A 410 0.20 19.76 2.21
C SER A 410 0.46 20.97 1.31
N HIS A 411 1.61 21.62 1.43
CA HIS A 411 1.98 22.89 0.78
C HIS A 411 3.50 22.90 0.49
N MET A 412 3.91 22.00 -0.39
CA MET A 412 5.33 21.74 -0.70
C MET A 412 6.02 22.90 -1.41
N ASP A 413 5.25 23.77 -2.06
CA ASP A 413 5.69 25.04 -2.63
C ASP A 413 6.16 26.01 -1.52
N VAL A 414 5.37 26.12 -0.44
CA VAL A 414 5.70 26.94 0.73
C VAL A 414 6.84 26.30 1.53
N PHE A 415 6.91 24.97 1.59
CA PHE A 415 8.02 24.28 2.25
C PHE A 415 9.36 24.49 1.52
N LEU A 416 9.35 24.36 0.19
CA LEU A 416 10.49 24.66 -0.69
C LEU A 416 10.94 26.13 -0.54
N LYS A 417 9.98 27.06 -0.46
CA LYS A 417 10.23 28.49 -0.34
C LYS A 417 10.80 28.89 1.03
N ASN A 418 10.21 28.41 2.12
CA ASN A 418 10.56 28.82 3.48
C ASN A 418 11.75 28.02 4.06
N HIS A 419 11.87 26.73 3.72
CA HIS A 419 12.84 25.81 4.32
C HIS A 419 13.58 24.98 3.26
N PHE A 420 14.09 25.62 2.20
CA PHE A 420 14.73 24.97 1.04
C PHE A 420 15.62 23.75 1.37
N HIS A 421 16.51 23.86 2.36
CA HIS A 421 17.39 22.76 2.76
C HIS A 421 16.62 21.57 3.36
N LYS A 422 15.63 21.82 4.24
CA LYS A 422 14.79 20.76 4.83
C LYS A 422 13.86 20.12 3.79
N TYR A 423 13.41 20.90 2.80
CA TYR A 423 12.67 20.37 1.64
C TYR A 423 13.55 19.42 0.81
N VAL A 424 14.79 19.81 0.49
CA VAL A 424 15.73 18.96 -0.25
C VAL A 424 16.03 17.67 0.53
N GLU A 425 16.23 17.77 1.85
CA GLU A 425 16.43 16.62 2.72
C GLU A 425 15.21 15.67 2.74
N TYR A 426 14.01 16.21 2.96
CA TYR A 426 12.75 15.46 3.00
C TYR A 426 12.51 14.72 1.67
N ALA A 427 12.65 15.41 0.54
CA ALA A 427 12.34 14.86 -0.77
C ALA A 427 13.40 13.85 -1.27
N LEU A 428 14.67 14.01 -0.86
CA LEU A 428 15.70 12.98 -1.10
C LEU A 428 15.44 11.72 -0.28
N ASN A 429 14.97 11.87 0.96
CA ASN A 429 14.83 10.79 1.92
C ASN A 429 13.94 9.66 1.41
N ASP A 430 12.84 9.97 0.72
CA ASP A 430 11.88 8.97 0.25
C ASP A 430 12.42 8.08 -0.88
N SER A 431 13.11 8.69 -1.85
CA SER A 431 13.92 7.97 -2.83
C SER A 431 14.97 7.06 -2.16
N VAL A 432 15.67 7.55 -1.13
CA VAL A 432 16.70 6.81 -0.38
C VAL A 432 16.09 5.67 0.44
N VAL A 433 14.95 5.87 1.12
CA VAL A 433 14.24 4.83 1.89
C VAL A 433 13.81 3.69 0.98
N ALA A 434 13.18 3.98 -0.16
CA ALA A 434 12.79 2.94 -1.11
C ALA A 434 14.00 2.15 -1.65
N LEU A 435 15.13 2.82 -1.90
CA LEU A 435 16.37 2.15 -2.32
C LEU A 435 16.98 1.27 -1.23
N LYS A 436 17.10 1.79 0.00
CA LYS A 436 17.56 1.03 1.18
C LYS A 436 16.67 -0.17 1.44
N TYR A 437 15.35 -0.02 1.31
CA TYR A 437 14.39 -1.12 1.48
C TYR A 437 14.55 -2.19 0.41
N LEU A 438 14.73 -1.82 -0.86
CA LEU A 438 15.01 -2.80 -1.91
C LEU A 438 16.35 -3.54 -1.67
N LYS A 439 17.42 -2.84 -1.24
CA LYS A 439 18.69 -3.46 -0.84
C LYS A 439 18.48 -4.49 0.29
N THR A 440 17.66 -4.15 1.29
CA THR A 440 17.25 -5.08 2.37
C THR A 440 16.47 -6.28 1.85
N VAL A 441 15.46 -6.10 0.99
CA VAL A 441 14.70 -7.21 0.39
C VAL A 441 15.61 -8.17 -0.38
N VAL A 442 16.52 -7.65 -1.20
CA VAL A 442 17.48 -8.47 -1.96
C VAL A 442 18.39 -9.27 -1.03
N SER A 443 18.93 -8.63 0.01
CA SER A 443 19.78 -9.28 1.03
C SER A 443 19.04 -10.37 1.81
N VAL A 444 17.88 -10.05 2.39
CA VAL A 444 17.10 -10.96 3.26
C VAL A 444 16.58 -12.19 2.50
N TYR A 445 16.24 -12.04 1.22
CA TYR A 445 15.77 -13.15 0.39
C TYR A 445 16.89 -13.93 -0.32
N GLY A 446 18.16 -13.51 -0.18
CA GLY A 446 19.32 -14.15 -0.83
C GLY A 446 19.28 -14.02 -2.36
N LEU A 447 18.80 -12.88 -2.85
CA LEU A 447 18.61 -12.63 -4.29
C LEU A 447 19.87 -12.02 -4.91
N SER A 448 20.09 -12.29 -6.20
CA SER A 448 21.10 -11.59 -7.00
C SER A 448 20.50 -10.36 -7.69
N TRP A 449 21.33 -9.35 -7.97
CA TRP A 449 20.98 -8.15 -8.75
C TRP A 449 20.79 -8.43 -10.26
N ASN A 450 20.30 -9.62 -10.62
CA ASN A 450 19.83 -9.92 -11.95
C ASN A 450 18.38 -9.40 -12.10
N PHE A 451 18.24 -8.21 -12.69
CA PHE A 451 16.98 -7.45 -12.73
C PHE A 451 15.80 -8.21 -13.36
N THR A 452 16.05 -9.11 -14.33
CA THR A 452 14.97 -9.93 -14.92
C THR A 452 14.56 -11.10 -14.02
N LYS A 453 15.48 -11.62 -13.18
CA LYS A 453 15.19 -12.67 -12.20
C LYS A 453 14.59 -12.12 -10.90
N LEU A 454 14.85 -10.86 -10.52
CA LEU A 454 14.27 -10.25 -9.32
C LEU A 454 12.73 -10.36 -9.31
N PRO A 455 12.11 -10.81 -8.20
CA PRO A 455 10.66 -11.01 -8.13
C PRO A 455 9.91 -9.66 -8.21
N PRO A 456 8.73 -9.62 -8.85
CA PRO A 456 7.92 -8.40 -8.91
C PRO A 456 7.11 -8.12 -7.63
N THR A 457 6.86 -9.15 -6.81
CA THR A 457 6.11 -9.06 -5.55
C THR A 457 6.67 -10.06 -4.55
N THR A 458 6.46 -9.85 -3.24
CA THR A 458 6.85 -10.85 -2.22
C THR A 458 6.13 -12.19 -2.43
N SER A 459 4.87 -12.18 -2.88
CA SER A 459 4.13 -13.41 -3.22
C SER A 459 4.76 -14.16 -4.40
N ASN A 460 5.28 -13.46 -5.40
CA ASN A 460 5.97 -14.07 -6.54
C ASN A 460 7.39 -14.56 -6.19
N TYR A 461 7.97 -14.14 -5.05
CA TYR A 461 9.15 -14.79 -4.47
C TYR A 461 8.75 -16.10 -3.79
N ALA A 462 7.82 -16.06 -2.83
CA ALA A 462 7.39 -17.24 -2.07
C ALA A 462 6.82 -18.35 -2.97
N MET A 463 6.02 -17.99 -3.98
CA MET A 463 5.46 -18.92 -4.97
C MET A 463 6.52 -19.76 -5.70
N ARG A 464 7.72 -19.21 -5.96
CA ARG A 464 8.77 -19.93 -6.70
C ARG A 464 9.32 -21.12 -5.92
N GLY A 465 9.46 -21.02 -4.59
CA GLY A 465 9.93 -22.14 -3.77
C GLY A 465 9.01 -23.36 -3.89
N VAL A 466 7.70 -23.12 -3.83
CA VAL A 466 6.67 -24.15 -4.02
C VAL A 466 6.63 -24.65 -5.47
N SER A 467 6.70 -23.75 -6.47
CA SER A 467 6.73 -24.14 -7.89
C SER A 467 7.87 -25.08 -8.21
N SER A 468 9.09 -24.76 -7.77
CA SER A 468 10.28 -25.60 -8.02
C SER A 468 10.26 -26.92 -7.23
N ALA A 469 9.52 -27.00 -6.12
CA ALA A 469 9.26 -28.28 -5.45
C ALA A 469 8.30 -29.15 -6.28
N LEU A 470 7.18 -28.57 -6.76
CA LEU A 470 6.18 -29.23 -7.62
C LEU A 470 6.68 -29.55 -9.05
N GLU A 471 7.78 -28.92 -9.47
CA GLU A 471 8.51 -29.23 -10.72
C GLU A 471 9.57 -30.33 -10.52
N GLY A 472 9.92 -30.68 -9.28
CA GLY A 472 11.00 -31.60 -8.92
C GLY A 472 10.57 -32.73 -8.01
N GLU A 473 11.01 -32.69 -6.75
CA GLU A 473 10.83 -33.77 -5.75
C GLU A 473 9.36 -33.99 -5.31
N GLU A 474 8.48 -33.01 -5.54
CA GLU A 474 7.06 -33.02 -5.14
C GLU A 474 6.11 -33.06 -6.35
N LYS A 475 6.55 -33.60 -7.50
CA LYS A 475 5.77 -33.70 -8.75
C LYS A 475 4.52 -34.59 -8.67
N ASP A 476 4.41 -35.41 -7.63
CA ASP A 476 3.23 -36.16 -7.21
C ASP A 476 2.11 -35.22 -6.73
N GLN A 477 2.48 -34.15 -6.03
CA GLN A 477 1.54 -33.18 -5.44
C GLN A 477 1.01 -32.14 -6.45
N ARG A 478 1.34 -32.23 -7.74
CA ARG A 478 0.96 -31.24 -8.76
C ARG A 478 -0.24 -31.70 -9.59
N ILE A 479 -1.43 -31.12 -9.37
CA ILE A 479 -2.68 -31.53 -10.04
C ILE A 479 -2.65 -31.42 -11.57
N PHE A 480 -1.87 -30.47 -12.12
CA PHE A 480 -1.57 -30.37 -13.56
C PHE A 480 -0.40 -31.29 -13.95
N PRO A 481 -0.38 -31.90 -15.16
CA PRO A 481 0.79 -32.65 -15.62
C PRO A 481 2.05 -31.76 -15.68
N PRO A 482 3.25 -32.31 -15.36
CA PRO A 482 4.48 -31.52 -15.23
C PRO A 482 5.01 -30.96 -16.56
N ASN A 483 4.70 -31.63 -17.67
CA ASN A 483 5.14 -31.32 -19.03
C ASN A 483 4.31 -30.22 -19.73
N ILE A 484 3.15 -29.80 -19.18
CA ILE A 484 2.36 -28.73 -19.79
C ILE A 484 2.97 -27.36 -19.46
N GLU A 485 3.19 -26.55 -20.49
CA GLU A 485 3.62 -25.16 -20.31
C GLU A 485 2.59 -24.35 -19.51
N PHE A 486 3.07 -23.58 -18.54
CA PHE A 486 2.28 -22.58 -17.80
C PHE A 486 1.81 -21.38 -18.67
N SER A 487 2.05 -21.42 -19.98
CA SER A 487 1.38 -20.57 -20.99
C SER A 487 -0.05 -21.07 -21.25
N LYS A 488 -0.21 -22.39 -21.47
CA LYS A 488 -1.47 -23.06 -21.78
C LYS A 488 -2.42 -23.12 -20.59
N LEU A 489 -1.91 -23.47 -19.40
CA LEU A 489 -2.67 -23.54 -18.14
C LEU A 489 -3.37 -22.23 -17.72
N LYS A 490 -3.10 -21.11 -18.40
CA LYS A 490 -3.74 -19.80 -18.17
C LYS A 490 -4.91 -19.49 -19.10
N ILE A 491 -5.04 -20.24 -20.19
CA ILE A 491 -6.09 -20.06 -21.19
C ILE A 491 -7.31 -20.84 -20.71
N ASP A 492 -7.14 -22.16 -20.55
CA ASP A 492 -8.07 -23.03 -19.85
C ASP A 492 -7.28 -23.86 -18.83
N PRO A 493 -7.50 -23.70 -17.51
CA PRO A 493 -6.85 -24.55 -16.52
C PRO A 493 -7.49 -25.94 -16.42
N VAL A 494 -8.78 -26.09 -16.73
CA VAL A 494 -9.58 -27.32 -16.56
C VAL A 494 -9.29 -28.34 -17.68
N GLU A 495 -9.07 -27.86 -18.91
CA GLU A 495 -8.61 -28.67 -20.04
C GLU A 495 -7.37 -29.49 -19.66
N PHE A 496 -6.37 -28.83 -19.03
CA PHE A 496 -5.07 -29.42 -18.71
C PHE A 496 -4.92 -29.94 -17.27
N VAL A 497 -6.02 -30.16 -16.54
CA VAL A 497 -5.97 -31.03 -15.35
C VAL A 497 -5.73 -32.47 -15.81
N ARG A 498 -4.97 -33.26 -15.04
CA ARG A 498 -4.85 -34.72 -15.26
C ARG A 498 -6.27 -35.32 -15.28
N ASP A 499 -6.72 -35.94 -16.38
CA ASP A 499 -8.16 -36.12 -16.68
C ASP A 499 -8.99 -36.70 -15.53
N GLN A 500 -8.50 -37.73 -14.83
CA GLN A 500 -9.17 -38.34 -13.66
C GLN A 500 -9.52 -37.33 -12.54
N TYR A 501 -8.72 -36.28 -12.35
CA TYR A 501 -8.90 -35.24 -11.35
C TYR A 501 -9.69 -34.01 -11.85
N ARG A 502 -10.23 -34.03 -13.08
CA ARG A 502 -10.98 -32.87 -13.64
C ARG A 502 -12.25 -32.57 -12.81
N ASP A 503 -12.93 -33.61 -12.33
CA ASP A 503 -14.08 -33.45 -11.42
C ASP A 503 -13.66 -32.98 -10.03
N LEU A 504 -12.54 -33.50 -9.49
CA LEU A 504 -11.96 -33.02 -8.23
C LEU A 504 -11.64 -31.53 -8.31
N TYR A 505 -10.98 -31.07 -9.38
CA TYR A 505 -10.65 -29.65 -9.59
C TYR A 505 -11.92 -28.79 -9.68
N SER A 506 -12.95 -29.27 -10.38
CA SER A 506 -14.21 -28.56 -10.58
C SER A 506 -15.02 -28.44 -9.29
N LEU A 507 -15.20 -29.55 -8.56
CA LEU A 507 -15.86 -29.58 -7.26
C LEU A 507 -15.05 -28.82 -6.19
N ALA A 508 -13.72 -28.88 -6.20
CA ALA A 508 -12.88 -28.09 -5.29
C ALA A 508 -12.94 -26.59 -5.59
N SER A 509 -13.07 -26.19 -6.86
CA SER A 509 -13.32 -24.79 -7.23
C SER A 509 -14.70 -24.32 -6.77
N ALA A 510 -15.71 -25.19 -6.84
CA ALA A 510 -17.03 -24.92 -6.26
C ALA A 510 -16.95 -24.79 -4.72
N ALA A 511 -16.28 -25.75 -4.05
CA ALA A 511 -16.05 -25.84 -2.61
C ALA A 511 -15.10 -24.78 -2.02
N TYR A 512 -14.48 -23.92 -2.83
CA TYR A 512 -13.59 -22.89 -2.31
C TYR A 512 -14.38 -21.77 -1.60
N TYR A 513 -14.23 -21.68 -0.28
CA TYR A 513 -14.84 -20.66 0.59
C TYR A 513 -13.78 -19.83 1.34
N GLY A 514 -14.17 -18.64 1.82
CA GLY A 514 -13.36 -17.85 2.75
C GLY A 514 -13.41 -18.38 4.18
N GLY A 515 -12.76 -17.69 5.14
CA GLY A 515 -12.91 -18.02 6.56
C GLY A 515 -14.33 -17.76 7.09
N PHE A 516 -14.65 -18.32 8.27
CA PHE A 516 -15.91 -18.04 8.96
C PHE A 516 -15.96 -16.56 9.36
N ASN A 517 -17.05 -15.85 9.06
CA ASN A 517 -17.16 -14.41 9.28
C ASN A 517 -18.62 -14.09 9.63
N VAL A 518 -18.93 -14.08 10.94
CA VAL A 518 -20.29 -13.95 11.48
C VAL A 518 -20.24 -13.15 12.79
N ALA A 519 -21.13 -12.16 12.92
CA ALA A 519 -21.52 -11.61 14.22
C ALA A 519 -22.70 -12.40 14.79
N PHE A 520 -22.56 -12.90 16.02
CA PHE A 520 -23.60 -13.65 16.72
C PHE A 520 -24.58 -12.74 17.48
N CYS A 521 -24.20 -11.49 17.74
CA CYS A 521 -25.05 -10.52 18.40
C CYS A 521 -24.80 -9.11 17.85
N SER A 522 -25.74 -8.20 18.10
CA SER A 522 -25.56 -6.76 17.92
C SER A 522 -25.83 -6.05 19.24
N VAL A 523 -24.79 -5.52 19.91
CA VAL A 523 -24.84 -5.05 21.30
C VAL A 523 -23.92 -3.85 21.55
N ALA A 524 -24.29 -2.98 22.49
CA ALA A 524 -23.40 -2.01 23.12
C ALA A 524 -23.68 -1.96 24.62
N GLY A 525 -22.65 -1.92 25.46
CA GLY A 525 -22.80 -2.02 26.92
C GLY A 525 -21.48 -2.12 27.67
N LYS A 526 -21.49 -2.67 28.89
CA LYS A 526 -20.29 -2.95 29.71
C LYS A 526 -20.12 -4.45 29.97
N ALA A 527 -18.92 -4.98 29.73
CA ALA A 527 -18.53 -6.36 30.05
C ALA A 527 -17.00 -6.52 30.10
N ARG A 528 -16.50 -7.72 30.41
CA ARG A 528 -15.10 -8.08 30.16
C ARG A 528 -14.99 -8.65 28.76
N ILE A 529 -14.18 -8.03 27.90
CA ILE A 529 -14.05 -8.41 26.50
C ILE A 529 -12.78 -9.21 26.28
N VAL A 530 -12.90 -10.37 25.62
CA VAL A 530 -11.80 -11.26 25.29
C VAL A 530 -11.79 -11.47 23.78
N ASP A 531 -10.59 -11.38 23.19
CA ASP A 531 -10.34 -11.61 21.77
C ASP A 531 -9.23 -12.68 21.64
N LEU A 532 -9.54 -13.79 20.96
CA LEU A 532 -8.63 -14.94 20.81
C LEU A 532 -8.38 -15.24 19.33
N ASP A 533 -7.11 -15.25 18.91
CA ASP A 533 -6.71 -15.54 17.53
C ASP A 533 -6.04 -16.91 17.44
N LEU A 534 -6.38 -17.72 16.43
CA LEU A 534 -5.69 -18.98 16.18
C LEU A 534 -4.20 -18.75 15.87
N SER A 535 -3.33 -19.52 16.54
CA SER A 535 -1.88 -19.42 16.45
C SER A 535 -1.38 -19.64 15.02
N SER A 536 -1.16 -18.53 14.29
CA SER A 536 -0.64 -18.52 12.92
C SER A 536 -1.49 -19.36 11.94
N ALA A 537 -2.82 -19.30 12.06
CA ALA A 537 -3.82 -20.10 11.35
C ALA A 537 -3.39 -20.70 10.00
N TYR A 538 -3.07 -19.88 8.99
CA TYR A 538 -2.70 -20.38 7.64
C TYR A 538 -1.40 -21.20 7.59
N ASN A 539 -0.39 -20.93 8.43
CA ASN A 539 0.82 -21.76 8.47
C ASN A 539 0.56 -23.07 9.24
N SER A 540 -0.33 -23.02 10.25
CA SER A 540 -0.77 -24.19 11.02
C SER A 540 -1.63 -25.13 10.18
N GLY A 541 -2.65 -24.61 9.47
CA GLY A 541 -3.42 -25.36 8.47
C GLY A 541 -2.53 -25.94 7.36
N GLY A 542 -1.54 -25.18 6.90
CA GLY A 542 -0.48 -25.67 6.00
C GLY A 542 0.23 -26.91 6.55
N ALA A 543 0.62 -26.89 7.82
CA ALA A 543 1.33 -28.01 8.47
C ALA A 543 0.45 -29.25 8.72
N LEU A 544 -0.86 -29.05 8.89
CA LEU A 544 -1.85 -30.10 9.14
C LEU A 544 -2.30 -30.82 7.87
N MET A 545 -2.32 -30.13 6.71
CA MET A 545 -2.64 -30.74 5.43
C MET A 545 -1.65 -31.85 5.05
N PRO A 546 -2.12 -33.05 4.66
CA PRO A 546 -1.28 -34.09 4.06
C PRO A 546 -0.74 -33.66 2.69
N ARG A 547 0.20 -34.43 2.16
CA ARG A 547 0.57 -34.40 0.74
C ARG A 547 -0.57 -35.01 -0.07
N PRO A 548 -1.15 -34.37 -1.10
CA PRO A 548 -1.89 -35.09 -2.12
C PRO A 548 -0.93 -35.83 -3.06
N ASN A 549 -1.36 -36.96 -3.63
CA ASN A 549 -0.64 -37.69 -4.65
C ASN A 549 -1.53 -37.88 -5.88
N TYR A 550 -1.48 -36.89 -6.78
CA TYR A 550 -2.28 -36.86 -8.01
C TYR A 550 -1.73 -37.78 -9.12
N SER A 551 -1.06 -38.89 -8.76
CA SER A 551 -0.55 -39.89 -9.72
C SER A 551 -1.19 -41.28 -9.59
N GLN A 552 -2.10 -41.46 -8.63
CA GLN A 552 -2.74 -42.75 -8.36
C GLN A 552 -4.07 -42.86 -9.11
N ALA A 553 -4.38 -44.04 -9.63
CA ALA A 553 -5.67 -44.28 -10.30
C ALA A 553 -6.85 -44.18 -9.31
N PRO A 554 -8.07 -43.86 -9.79
CA PRO A 554 -9.27 -43.84 -8.97
C PRO A 554 -9.85 -45.24 -8.69
N GLU A 555 -10.28 -45.46 -7.45
CA GLU A 555 -11.15 -46.56 -7.01
C GLU A 555 -12.60 -46.03 -6.89
N LEU A 556 -13.53 -46.62 -7.64
CA LEU A 556 -14.93 -46.22 -7.68
C LEU A 556 -15.78 -46.97 -6.63
N ASN A 557 -16.59 -46.22 -5.88
CA ASN A 557 -17.61 -46.70 -4.94
C ASN A 557 -17.12 -47.74 -3.91
N LYS A 558 -15.87 -47.61 -3.46
CA LYS A 558 -15.23 -48.49 -2.46
C LYS A 558 -14.34 -47.68 -1.52
N LEU A 559 -14.06 -48.24 -0.34
CA LEU A 559 -13.13 -47.68 0.66
C LEU A 559 -11.95 -48.63 0.97
N GLY A 560 -11.66 -49.57 0.05
CA GLY A 560 -10.64 -50.61 0.25
C GLY A 560 -9.25 -50.01 0.44
N HIS A 561 -8.86 -49.13 -0.48
CA HIS A 561 -7.53 -48.53 -0.54
C HIS A 561 -7.53 -47.03 -0.20
N LEU A 562 -8.52 -46.56 0.58
CA LEU A 562 -8.66 -45.16 1.02
C LEU A 562 -7.30 -44.59 1.51
N PHE A 563 -7.00 -43.36 1.09
CA PHE A 563 -5.71 -42.64 1.22
C PHE A 563 -4.55 -43.16 0.37
N ASN A 564 -4.54 -44.42 -0.08
CA ASN A 564 -3.48 -44.92 -0.97
C ASN A 564 -3.81 -44.73 -2.45
N VAL A 565 -5.08 -44.70 -2.81
CA VAL A 565 -5.61 -44.37 -4.15
C VAL A 565 -6.53 -43.15 -4.08
N GLU A 566 -6.87 -42.58 -5.24
CA GLU A 566 -8.01 -41.68 -5.29
C GLU A 566 -9.31 -42.48 -5.08
N VAL A 567 -10.20 -42.01 -4.22
CA VAL A 567 -11.52 -42.62 -4.00
C VAL A 567 -12.60 -41.69 -4.53
N VAL A 568 -13.43 -42.22 -5.42
CA VAL A 568 -14.61 -41.54 -5.97
C VAL A 568 -15.86 -42.30 -5.54
N LEU A 569 -16.65 -41.70 -4.66
CA LEU A 569 -18.00 -42.16 -4.34
C LEU A 569 -18.99 -41.32 -5.15
N ASN A 570 -19.80 -41.94 -6.00
CA ASN A 570 -20.85 -41.28 -6.78
C ASN A 570 -22.26 -41.64 -6.27
N GLU A 571 -23.31 -41.21 -6.98
CA GLU A 571 -24.70 -41.44 -6.58
C GLU A 571 -25.18 -42.89 -6.65
N HIS A 572 -24.38 -43.81 -7.19
CA HIS A 572 -24.59 -45.26 -7.14
C HIS A 572 -23.81 -45.95 -6.00
N SER A 573 -23.14 -45.16 -5.14
CA SER A 573 -22.42 -45.66 -3.97
C SER A 573 -23.41 -46.12 -2.88
N SER A 574 -23.26 -47.36 -2.40
CA SER A 574 -23.94 -47.85 -1.19
C SER A 574 -23.28 -47.38 0.11
N ILE A 575 -22.13 -46.70 0.03
CA ILE A 575 -21.43 -46.11 1.18
C ILE A 575 -22.07 -44.76 1.50
N ASP A 576 -22.69 -44.66 2.68
CA ASP A 576 -23.21 -43.41 3.23
C ASP A 576 -22.12 -42.58 3.95
N PHE A 577 -22.51 -41.42 4.51
CA PHE A 577 -21.57 -40.56 5.22
C PHE A 577 -21.06 -41.14 6.54
N GLN A 578 -21.83 -41.98 7.24
CA GLN A 578 -21.42 -42.59 8.51
C GLN A 578 -20.39 -43.70 8.28
N ALA A 579 -20.59 -44.53 7.26
CA ALA A 579 -19.61 -45.51 6.80
C ALA A 579 -18.31 -44.85 6.32
N LEU A 580 -18.42 -43.76 5.56
CA LEU A 580 -17.27 -42.94 5.15
C LEU A 580 -16.54 -42.34 6.38
N TYR A 581 -17.26 -41.68 7.29
CA TYR A 581 -16.71 -41.08 8.52
C TYR A 581 -16.00 -42.13 9.40
N SER A 582 -16.59 -43.31 9.58
CA SER A 582 -16.01 -44.44 10.33
C SER A 582 -14.74 -45.02 9.69
N ARG A 583 -14.50 -44.77 8.40
CA ARG A 583 -13.22 -45.07 7.74
C ARG A 583 -12.25 -43.91 7.80
N LEU A 584 -12.74 -42.67 7.73
CA LEU A 584 -11.94 -41.44 7.81
C LEU A 584 -11.31 -41.24 9.20
N SER A 585 -12.05 -41.54 10.28
CA SER A 585 -11.58 -41.44 11.67
C SER A 585 -10.39 -42.35 12.01
N LYS A 586 -10.01 -43.26 11.09
CA LYS A 586 -8.86 -44.15 11.19
C LYS A 586 -7.60 -43.59 10.50
N ALA A 587 -7.65 -42.37 9.96
CA ALA A 587 -6.48 -41.70 9.39
C ALA A 587 -5.58 -41.10 10.47
N GLU A 588 -4.26 -41.16 10.29
CA GLU A 588 -3.27 -40.58 11.22
C GLU A 588 -3.55 -39.10 11.51
N GLY A 589 -3.91 -38.34 10.46
CA GLY A 589 -4.21 -36.92 10.54
C GLY A 589 -5.70 -36.58 10.46
N PHE A 590 -6.62 -37.48 10.81
CA PHE A 590 -8.04 -37.11 10.98
C PHE A 590 -8.16 -35.95 11.98
N PRO A 591 -9.01 -34.92 11.74
CA PRO A 591 -9.97 -34.75 10.63
C PRO A 591 -9.39 -34.01 9.40
N PHE A 592 -8.09 -33.74 9.37
CA PHE A 592 -7.39 -32.97 8.34
C PHE A 592 -7.14 -33.79 7.07
N VAL A 593 -8.22 -34.33 6.48
CA VAL A 593 -8.23 -35.10 5.24
C VAL A 593 -8.54 -34.20 4.04
N LEU A 594 -7.70 -34.25 3.00
CA LEU A 594 -7.97 -33.60 1.72
C LEU A 594 -9.10 -34.34 0.99
N GLY A 595 -10.17 -33.62 0.66
CA GLY A 595 -11.25 -34.14 -0.17
C GLY A 595 -12.36 -33.11 -0.37
N VAL A 596 -13.27 -33.41 -1.29
CA VAL A 596 -14.48 -32.62 -1.54
C VAL A 596 -15.70 -33.52 -1.49
N VAL A 597 -16.83 -32.98 -1.06
CA VAL A 597 -18.10 -33.68 -1.03
C VAL A 597 -19.22 -32.84 -1.62
N LYS A 598 -20.18 -33.51 -2.25
CA LYS A 598 -21.51 -32.99 -2.54
C LYS A 598 -22.48 -33.66 -1.57
N VAL A 599 -23.15 -32.87 -0.74
CA VAL A 599 -24.01 -33.34 0.34
C VAL A 599 -25.32 -32.56 0.40
N SER A 600 -26.38 -33.19 0.88
CA SER A 600 -27.49 -32.48 1.50
C SER A 600 -27.38 -32.65 3.02
N PHE A 601 -27.76 -31.65 3.81
CA PHE A 601 -27.61 -31.69 5.26
C PHE A 601 -28.76 -31.00 6.02
N GLU A 602 -29.00 -31.47 7.25
CA GLU A 602 -29.99 -30.93 8.18
C GLU A 602 -29.44 -30.95 9.61
N TYR A 603 -29.28 -29.77 10.23
CA TYR A 603 -29.06 -29.64 11.68
C TYR A 603 -30.39 -29.82 12.43
N PRO A 604 -30.37 -30.23 13.72
CA PRO A 604 -31.58 -30.35 14.53
C PRO A 604 -32.44 -29.07 14.55
N LYS A 605 -33.77 -29.24 14.59
CA LYS A 605 -34.74 -28.13 14.46
C LYS A 605 -34.58 -27.10 15.58
N ASP A 606 -34.31 -27.60 16.77
CA ASP A 606 -34.01 -26.92 18.02
C ASP A 606 -32.54 -26.46 18.17
N TYR A 607 -31.61 -26.94 17.33
CA TYR A 607 -30.18 -26.62 17.38
C TYR A 607 -29.87 -25.12 17.57
N THR A 608 -29.17 -24.77 18.65
CA THR A 608 -28.80 -23.39 19.00
C THR A 608 -27.32 -23.06 18.75
N GLY A 609 -26.48 -24.07 18.44
CA GLY A 609 -25.05 -23.90 18.24
C GLY A 609 -24.66 -23.24 16.90
N ILE A 610 -23.35 -23.23 16.65
CA ILE A 610 -22.74 -22.67 15.43
C ILE A 610 -23.03 -23.55 14.21
N THR A 611 -23.64 -22.98 13.16
CA THR A 611 -23.76 -23.68 11.85
C THR A 611 -22.44 -23.60 11.10
N THR A 612 -21.74 -24.72 10.97
CA THR A 612 -20.37 -24.78 10.46
C THR A 612 -20.29 -24.94 8.94
N THR A 613 -21.35 -25.43 8.32
CA THR A 613 -21.49 -25.65 6.87
C THR A 613 -21.54 -24.35 6.05
N PRO A 614 -20.58 -24.09 5.15
CA PRO A 614 -20.64 -22.95 4.24
C PRO A 614 -21.54 -23.23 3.03
N GLN A 615 -22.40 -22.27 2.69
CA GLN A 615 -23.14 -22.17 1.43
C GLN A 615 -22.89 -20.80 0.77
N ARG A 616 -23.44 -20.55 -0.43
CA ARG A 616 -23.32 -19.25 -1.12
C ARG A 616 -24.69 -18.63 -1.37
N SER A 617 -24.80 -17.33 -1.12
CA SER A 617 -25.97 -16.54 -1.53
C SER A 617 -26.02 -16.41 -3.06
N PRO A 618 -27.09 -16.86 -3.75
CA PRO A 618 -27.23 -16.65 -5.20
C PRO A 618 -27.36 -15.17 -5.59
N LEU A 619 -27.69 -14.28 -4.66
CA LEU A 619 -27.81 -12.84 -4.92
C LEU A 619 -26.47 -12.10 -4.96
N ASN A 620 -25.39 -12.65 -4.38
CA ASN A 620 -24.14 -11.91 -4.18
C ASN A 620 -22.86 -12.77 -4.01
N ASP A 621 -22.93 -14.10 -4.22
CA ASP A 621 -21.85 -15.10 -4.09
C ASP A 621 -21.22 -15.23 -2.68
N ASN A 622 -21.54 -14.37 -1.70
CA ASN A 622 -20.90 -14.42 -0.39
C ASN A 622 -21.20 -15.72 0.38
N PRO A 623 -20.26 -16.19 1.24
CA PRO A 623 -20.51 -17.27 2.18
C PRO A 623 -21.66 -16.96 3.14
N VAL A 624 -22.52 -17.96 3.38
CA VAL A 624 -23.63 -17.92 4.34
C VAL A 624 -23.70 -19.26 5.09
N TYR A 625 -24.16 -19.23 6.35
CA TYR A 625 -24.10 -20.37 7.27
C TYR A 625 -25.49 -20.62 7.86
N VAL A 626 -26.13 -21.73 7.48
CA VAL A 626 -27.57 -21.99 7.70
C VAL A 626 -27.82 -23.46 8.06
N LYS A 627 -28.94 -23.77 8.73
CA LYS A 627 -29.25 -25.12 9.27
C LYS A 627 -29.50 -26.21 8.23
N THR A 628 -29.86 -25.86 7.00
CA THR A 628 -30.17 -26.85 5.95
C THR A 628 -29.59 -26.45 4.61
N GLY A 629 -29.16 -27.45 3.84
CA GLY A 629 -28.65 -27.27 2.49
C GLY A 629 -28.90 -28.50 1.64
N GLU A 630 -29.15 -28.30 0.35
CA GLU A 630 -29.37 -29.40 -0.60
C GLU A 630 -28.32 -29.35 -1.70
N ASN A 631 -27.73 -30.51 -2.04
CA ASN A 631 -26.74 -30.65 -3.12
C ASN A 631 -25.52 -29.69 -3.00
N VAL A 632 -25.19 -29.29 -1.79
CA VAL A 632 -24.11 -28.33 -1.46
C VAL A 632 -22.75 -28.99 -1.69
N VAL A 633 -21.88 -28.31 -2.43
CA VAL A 633 -20.49 -28.73 -2.64
C VAL A 633 -19.59 -28.01 -1.64
N MET A 634 -18.86 -28.76 -0.83
CA MET A 634 -17.99 -28.26 0.24
C MET A 634 -16.73 -29.13 0.45
N PRO A 635 -15.68 -28.61 1.10
CA PRO A 635 -14.53 -29.41 1.52
C PRO A 635 -14.97 -30.51 2.50
N LEU A 636 -14.34 -31.67 2.44
CA LEU A 636 -14.69 -32.84 3.26
C LEU A 636 -14.68 -32.52 4.77
N ILE A 637 -13.71 -31.71 5.24
CA ILE A 637 -13.60 -31.33 6.65
C ILE A 637 -14.77 -30.43 7.14
N ASP A 638 -15.43 -29.65 6.27
CA ASP A 638 -16.63 -28.91 6.67
C ASP A 638 -17.85 -29.83 6.88
N ALA A 639 -17.93 -30.93 6.12
CA ALA A 639 -18.97 -31.95 6.31
C ALA A 639 -18.70 -32.84 7.54
N ILE A 640 -17.42 -33.16 7.81
CA ILE A 640 -16.98 -33.80 9.07
C ILE A 640 -17.39 -32.92 10.25
N ASN A 641 -17.04 -31.62 10.21
CA ASN A 641 -17.37 -30.65 11.24
C ASN A 641 -18.89 -30.56 11.50
N ALA A 642 -19.69 -30.49 10.43
CA ALA A 642 -21.14 -30.46 10.53
C ALA A 642 -21.71 -31.72 11.19
N TYR A 643 -21.18 -32.90 10.88
CA TYR A 643 -21.56 -34.16 11.48
C TYR A 643 -21.16 -34.25 12.96
N GLU A 644 -19.96 -33.78 13.31
CA GLU A 644 -19.49 -33.63 14.70
C GLU A 644 -20.36 -32.64 15.51
N HIS A 645 -20.92 -31.61 14.84
CA HIS A 645 -21.92 -30.70 15.38
C HIS A 645 -23.37 -31.24 15.31
N GLY A 646 -23.56 -32.54 15.05
CA GLY A 646 -24.85 -33.24 15.10
C GLY A 646 -25.75 -33.07 13.88
N ALA A 647 -25.26 -32.53 12.75
CA ALA A 647 -26.02 -32.45 11.52
C ALA A 647 -26.11 -33.81 10.81
N LYS A 648 -27.31 -34.16 10.34
CA LYS A 648 -27.51 -35.32 9.48
C LYS A 648 -26.95 -35.01 8.10
N ILE A 649 -25.91 -35.75 7.68
CA ILE A 649 -25.28 -35.60 6.36
C ILE A 649 -25.77 -36.71 5.41
N MET A 650 -26.34 -36.31 4.28
CA MET A 650 -26.75 -37.19 3.19
C MET A 650 -25.76 -37.04 2.04
N LEU A 651 -24.89 -38.04 1.86
CA LEU A 651 -23.85 -38.05 0.83
C LEU A 651 -24.45 -38.22 -0.57
N ARG A 652 -23.98 -37.41 -1.53
CA ARG A 652 -24.28 -37.56 -2.98
C ARG A 652 -23.02 -37.85 -3.79
N THR A 653 -21.88 -37.27 -3.39
CA THR A 653 -20.59 -37.48 -4.04
C THR A 653 -19.47 -37.24 -3.04
N ALA A 654 -18.40 -38.03 -3.07
CA ALA A 654 -17.13 -37.70 -2.43
C ALA A 654 -15.99 -37.95 -3.42
N ILE A 655 -15.01 -37.04 -3.49
CA ILE A 655 -13.74 -37.28 -4.17
C ILE A 655 -12.60 -36.97 -3.21
N ILE A 656 -11.76 -37.98 -2.98
CA ILE A 656 -10.70 -37.99 -1.96
C ILE A 656 -9.42 -38.50 -2.65
N PRO A 657 -8.44 -37.65 -2.98
CA PRO A 657 -7.21 -38.12 -3.62
C PRO A 657 -6.37 -38.99 -2.66
N ALA A 658 -5.47 -39.80 -3.23
CA ALA A 658 -4.41 -40.45 -2.47
C ALA A 658 -3.61 -39.39 -1.69
N GLN A 659 -3.27 -39.65 -0.43
CA GLN A 659 -2.67 -38.66 0.45
C GLN A 659 -1.93 -39.25 1.67
N TYR A 660 -0.89 -38.54 2.12
CA TYR A 660 0.03 -39.01 3.17
C TYR A 660 0.40 -37.89 4.16
N TRP A 661 0.49 -38.22 5.45
CA TRP A 661 0.83 -37.28 6.54
C TRP A 661 2.31 -37.34 6.99
N ASP A 662 3.09 -38.28 6.42
CA ASP A 662 4.51 -38.57 6.67
C ASP A 662 5.40 -37.32 6.80
N ARG A 663 5.21 -36.36 5.89
CA ARG A 663 5.95 -35.10 5.83
C ARG A 663 5.08 -33.97 5.29
N LEU A 664 5.61 -32.76 5.35
CA LEU A 664 4.90 -31.55 4.90
C LEU A 664 4.65 -31.60 3.38
N ASN A 665 3.47 -31.16 2.96
CA ASN A 665 3.16 -30.88 1.56
C ASN A 665 4.02 -29.71 1.01
N ALA A 666 4.08 -29.56 -0.32
CA ALA A 666 4.98 -28.63 -1.00
C ALA A 666 4.81 -27.15 -0.57
N TRP A 667 3.56 -26.69 -0.41
CA TRP A 667 3.23 -25.34 0.06
C TRP A 667 3.71 -25.13 1.51
N SER A 668 3.41 -26.09 2.36
CA SER A 668 3.74 -26.12 3.79
C SER A 668 5.24 -26.20 4.09
N LYS A 669 5.99 -26.97 3.30
CA LYS A 669 7.45 -27.09 3.35
C LYS A 669 8.12 -25.70 3.24
N GLU A 670 7.63 -24.86 2.33
CA GLU A 670 8.15 -23.50 2.12
C GLU A 670 7.57 -22.48 3.12
N GLN A 671 6.31 -22.60 3.55
CA GLN A 671 5.79 -21.84 4.69
C GLN A 671 6.62 -22.07 5.96
N HIS A 672 6.93 -23.34 6.28
CA HIS A 672 7.75 -23.73 7.43
C HIS A 672 9.19 -23.23 7.30
N ARG A 673 9.77 -23.22 6.10
CA ARG A 673 11.08 -22.59 5.84
C ARG A 673 11.06 -21.10 6.21
N PHE A 674 10.03 -20.36 5.81
CA PHE A 674 9.87 -18.96 6.20
C PHE A 674 9.59 -18.79 7.70
N LEU A 675 8.80 -19.67 8.31
CA LEU A 675 8.50 -19.64 9.75
C LEU A 675 9.75 -19.88 10.60
N ARG A 676 10.58 -20.90 10.29
CA ARG A 676 11.88 -21.13 10.94
C ARG A 676 12.80 -19.91 10.79
N ARG A 677 12.85 -19.30 9.61
CA ARG A 677 13.64 -18.09 9.33
C ARG A 677 13.14 -16.88 10.15
N ARG A 678 11.82 -16.69 10.25
CA ARG A 678 11.17 -15.67 11.12
C ARG A 678 11.47 -15.90 12.60
N GLN A 679 11.40 -17.13 13.08
CA GLN A 679 11.72 -17.50 14.47
C GLN A 679 13.21 -17.32 14.79
N LYS A 680 14.12 -17.60 13.84
CA LYS A 680 15.55 -17.27 13.98
C LYS A 680 15.78 -15.76 13.99
N ALA A 681 15.08 -15.00 13.15
CA ALA A 681 15.15 -13.54 13.13
C ALA A 681 14.67 -12.92 14.45
N LYS A 682 13.50 -13.33 15.00
CA LYS A 682 13.06 -12.91 16.34
C LYS A 682 14.11 -13.20 17.42
N ARG A 683 14.56 -14.46 17.54
CA ARG A 683 15.57 -14.87 18.55
C ARG A 683 16.92 -14.17 18.42
N ASN A 684 17.23 -13.55 17.28
CA ASN A 684 18.38 -12.68 17.13
C ASN A 684 18.05 -11.22 17.46
N ARG A 685 16.93 -10.67 16.94
CA ARG A 685 16.42 -9.33 17.27
C ARG A 685 16.36 -9.10 18.79
N ASP A 686 15.83 -10.08 19.50
CA ASP A 686 15.55 -10.01 20.95
C ASP A 686 16.83 -10.01 21.82
N LYS A 687 18.03 -10.06 21.21
CA LYS A 687 19.33 -9.91 21.87
C LYS A 687 19.89 -8.48 21.81
N PHE A 688 19.28 -7.59 21.03
CA PHE A 688 19.80 -6.23 20.79
C PHE A 688 18.83 -5.17 21.32
N PRO A 689 19.32 -4.00 21.79
CA PRO A 689 18.46 -2.91 22.23
C PRO A 689 17.49 -2.46 21.13
N LYS A 690 16.24 -2.15 21.50
CA LYS A 690 15.23 -1.63 20.55
C LYS A 690 15.78 -0.39 19.84
N GLY A 691 15.71 -0.38 18.51
CA GLY A 691 16.19 0.73 17.67
C GLY A 691 17.66 0.66 17.24
N SER A 692 18.46 -0.26 17.78
CA SER A 692 19.82 -0.53 17.26
C SER A 692 19.80 -1.02 15.80
N PRO A 693 20.87 -0.80 15.00
CA PRO A 693 20.95 -1.27 13.62
C PRO A 693 20.70 -2.79 13.49
N GLU A 694 21.21 -3.58 14.44
CA GLU A 694 21.03 -5.02 14.52
C GLU A 694 19.56 -5.39 14.81
N TYR A 695 18.94 -4.71 15.78
CA TYR A 695 17.51 -4.90 16.08
C TYR A 695 16.65 -4.60 14.85
N LEU A 696 16.87 -3.46 14.18
CA LEU A 696 16.12 -3.06 12.98
C LEU A 696 16.33 -4.06 11.83
N ARG A 697 17.57 -4.51 11.60
CA ARG A 697 17.90 -5.55 10.61
C ARG A 697 17.15 -6.87 10.87
N TYR A 698 17.11 -7.35 12.10
CA TYR A 698 16.41 -8.60 12.43
C TYR A 698 14.89 -8.44 12.48
N GLU A 699 14.38 -7.24 12.81
CA GLU A 699 12.96 -6.90 12.70
C GLU A 699 12.49 -6.82 11.24
N ALA A 700 13.30 -6.24 10.35
CA ALA A 700 13.09 -6.28 8.91
C ALA A 700 13.00 -7.73 8.39
N MET A 701 13.93 -8.58 8.82
CA MET A 701 13.95 -10.01 8.49
C MET A 701 12.67 -10.73 8.95
N GLN A 702 12.24 -10.55 10.21
CA GLN A 702 11.06 -11.26 10.72
C GLN A 702 9.77 -10.82 10.02
N GLN A 703 9.62 -9.53 9.69
CA GLN A 703 8.49 -9.02 8.93
C GLN A 703 8.47 -9.54 7.48
N LEU A 704 9.60 -9.52 6.77
CA LEU A 704 9.71 -10.04 5.40
C LEU A 704 9.38 -11.53 5.34
N TYR A 705 9.91 -12.35 6.25
CA TYR A 705 9.59 -13.77 6.30
C TYR A 705 8.12 -14.04 6.71
N LYS A 706 7.51 -13.21 7.58
CA LYS A 706 6.07 -13.28 7.86
C LYS A 706 5.24 -13.05 6.59
N LEU A 707 5.58 -12.02 5.82
CA LEU A 707 4.89 -11.68 4.57
C LEU A 707 5.05 -12.77 3.51
N ALA A 708 6.26 -13.32 3.35
CA ALA A 708 6.54 -14.41 2.42
C ALA A 708 5.67 -15.66 2.72
N GLY A 709 5.72 -16.19 3.95
CA GLY A 709 4.96 -17.37 4.34
C GLY A 709 3.43 -17.20 4.21
N ASN A 710 2.90 -16.07 4.69
CA ASN A 710 1.46 -15.81 4.64
C ASN A 710 0.90 -15.64 3.21
N THR A 711 1.73 -15.28 2.22
CA THR A 711 1.27 -15.08 0.83
C THR A 711 1.19 -16.36 -0.01
N ILE A 712 1.64 -17.51 0.50
CA ILE A 712 1.60 -18.80 -0.22
C ILE A 712 0.17 -19.28 -0.45
N TYR A 713 -0.68 -19.26 0.59
CA TYR A 713 -2.12 -19.56 0.47
C TYR A 713 -2.82 -18.63 -0.56
N GLY A 714 -2.54 -17.32 -0.51
CA GLY A 714 -3.08 -16.36 -1.48
C GLY A 714 -2.65 -16.61 -2.93
N LYS A 715 -1.68 -17.50 -3.16
CA LYS A 715 -1.25 -17.96 -4.48
C LYS A 715 -1.84 -19.31 -4.88
N SER A 716 -2.05 -20.25 -3.95
CA SER A 716 -2.84 -21.46 -4.26
C SER A 716 -4.30 -21.11 -4.59
N ALA A 717 -4.85 -20.07 -3.94
CA ALA A 717 -6.19 -19.55 -4.22
C ALA A 717 -6.30 -18.66 -5.49
N GLN A 718 -5.19 -18.36 -6.20
CA GLN A 718 -5.24 -17.39 -7.31
C GLN A 718 -6.07 -17.94 -8.49
N SER A 719 -7.19 -17.27 -8.78
CA SER A 719 -8.16 -17.61 -9.84
C SER A 719 -8.86 -18.96 -9.69
N VAL A 720 -8.94 -19.51 -8.46
CA VAL A 720 -9.84 -20.63 -8.14
C VAL A 720 -11.32 -20.22 -8.28
N ARG A 721 -11.62 -18.93 -8.12
CA ARG A 721 -12.83 -18.29 -8.63
C ARG A 721 -12.45 -17.15 -9.58
N PRO A 722 -13.18 -16.93 -10.68
CA PRO A 722 -12.87 -15.89 -11.66
C PRO A 722 -12.78 -14.51 -11.01
N LYS A 723 -11.69 -13.79 -11.27
CA LYS A 723 -11.46 -12.44 -10.77
C LYS A 723 -10.90 -11.56 -11.88
N LYS A 724 -11.66 -10.53 -12.28
CA LYS A 724 -11.24 -9.59 -13.33
C LYS A 724 -10.41 -8.44 -12.75
N SER A 725 -9.49 -7.94 -13.56
CA SER A 725 -8.63 -6.78 -13.30
C SER A 725 -8.62 -5.87 -14.52
N ARG A 726 -8.49 -4.55 -14.35
CA ARG A 726 -8.47 -3.65 -15.50
C ARG A 726 -7.08 -3.65 -16.14
N ASN A 727 -6.97 -4.10 -17.38
CA ASN A 727 -5.72 -4.16 -18.11
C ASN A 727 -5.24 -2.74 -18.50
N TYR A 728 -4.10 -2.35 -17.96
CA TYR A 728 -3.47 -1.04 -18.14
C TYR A 728 -3.04 -0.74 -19.61
N MET A 729 -3.00 -1.74 -20.49
CA MET A 729 -2.67 -1.55 -21.91
C MET A 729 -3.88 -1.48 -22.85
N THR A 730 -5.07 -1.93 -22.43
CA THR A 730 -6.29 -2.00 -23.26
C THR A 730 -7.50 -1.27 -22.67
N ASN A 731 -7.46 -0.87 -21.39
CA ASN A 731 -8.60 -0.39 -20.58
C ASN A 731 -9.69 -1.45 -20.31
N ALA A 732 -9.60 -2.64 -20.89
CA ALA A 732 -10.56 -3.73 -20.72
C ALA A 732 -10.49 -4.38 -19.32
N MET A 733 -11.51 -5.14 -18.97
CA MET A 733 -11.55 -5.97 -17.76
C MET A 733 -11.13 -7.40 -18.10
N ASP A 734 -9.85 -7.68 -17.95
CA ASP A 734 -9.22 -8.97 -18.25
C ASP A 734 -9.26 -9.89 -17.02
N ASP A 735 -9.48 -11.18 -17.21
CA ASP A 735 -9.41 -12.17 -16.13
C ASP A 735 -7.98 -12.36 -15.62
N ILE A 736 -7.80 -12.38 -14.30
CA ILE A 736 -6.53 -12.72 -13.67
C ILE A 736 -6.33 -14.22 -13.84
N SER A 737 -5.30 -14.63 -14.59
CA SER A 737 -4.98 -16.07 -14.74
C SER A 737 -4.62 -16.72 -13.40
N ILE A 738 -4.62 -18.06 -13.36
CA ILE A 738 -4.06 -18.83 -12.25
C ILE A 738 -2.58 -18.50 -11.97
N SER A 739 -2.07 -18.95 -10.82
CA SER A 739 -0.64 -18.95 -10.47
C SER A 739 0.01 -20.32 -10.77
N GLN A 740 1.34 -20.41 -10.70
CA GLN A 740 2.06 -21.69 -10.91
C GLN A 740 1.76 -22.75 -9.85
N ILE A 741 1.16 -22.36 -8.73
CA ILE A 741 0.86 -23.23 -7.58
C ILE A 741 -0.63 -23.21 -7.21
N THR A 742 -1.48 -22.72 -8.14
CA THR A 742 -2.94 -22.76 -7.97
C THR A 742 -3.40 -24.20 -7.89
N ASP A 743 -4.09 -24.52 -6.80
CA ASP A 743 -4.70 -25.81 -6.54
C ASP A 743 -5.96 -25.51 -5.70
N PRO A 744 -7.17 -25.71 -6.26
CA PRO A 744 -8.43 -25.42 -5.58
C PRO A 744 -8.63 -26.21 -4.27
N LEU A 745 -8.12 -27.45 -4.20
CA LEU A 745 -8.29 -28.33 -3.05
C LEU A 745 -7.42 -27.85 -1.89
N ILE A 746 -6.14 -27.59 -2.16
CA ILE A 746 -5.20 -27.00 -1.19
C ILE A 746 -5.69 -25.60 -0.75
N ALA A 747 -6.17 -24.79 -1.69
CA ALA A 747 -6.72 -23.46 -1.37
C ALA A 747 -7.96 -23.53 -0.47
N GLY A 748 -8.90 -24.44 -0.75
CA GLY A 748 -10.08 -24.66 0.07
C GLY A 748 -9.75 -25.23 1.45
N MET A 749 -8.80 -26.16 1.52
CA MET A 749 -8.41 -26.79 2.78
C MET A 749 -7.70 -25.83 3.75
N TYR A 750 -6.89 -24.87 3.25
CA TYR A 750 -6.35 -23.79 4.09
C TYR A 750 -7.44 -23.04 4.87
N THR A 751 -8.56 -22.71 4.23
CA THR A 751 -9.67 -22.00 4.89
C THR A 751 -10.56 -22.95 5.69
N ALA A 752 -10.75 -24.19 5.23
CA ALA A 752 -11.56 -25.19 5.90
C ALA A 752 -10.96 -25.65 7.24
N ILE A 753 -9.64 -25.87 7.31
CA ILE A 753 -8.97 -26.14 8.60
C ILE A 753 -9.06 -24.92 9.53
N THR A 754 -9.00 -23.70 8.99
CA THR A 754 -9.17 -22.48 9.79
C THR A 754 -10.59 -22.36 10.35
N ARG A 755 -11.62 -22.66 9.54
CA ARG A 755 -13.01 -22.79 10.01
C ARG A 755 -13.13 -23.85 11.11
N TYR A 756 -12.62 -25.06 10.86
CA TYR A 756 -12.62 -26.15 11.82
C TYR A 756 -12.08 -25.72 13.19
N LEU A 757 -10.85 -25.19 13.23
CA LEU A 757 -10.20 -24.80 14.46
C LEU A 757 -10.88 -23.62 15.17
N VAL A 758 -11.55 -22.69 14.46
CA VAL A 758 -12.24 -21.57 15.13
C VAL A 758 -13.63 -21.96 15.65
N HIS A 759 -14.27 -22.99 15.07
CA HIS A 759 -15.50 -23.57 15.60
C HIS A 759 -15.23 -24.30 16.92
N HIS A 760 -14.23 -25.20 16.98
CA HIS A 760 -13.86 -25.85 18.25
C HIS A 760 -13.34 -24.87 19.32
N LEU A 761 -12.82 -23.69 18.93
CA LEU A 761 -12.48 -22.63 19.88
C LEU A 761 -13.75 -21.95 20.46
N TYR A 762 -14.79 -21.77 19.64
CA TYR A 762 -16.10 -21.33 20.09
C TYR A 762 -16.74 -22.35 21.05
N ASP A 763 -16.65 -23.64 20.74
CA ASP A 763 -17.18 -24.71 21.58
C ASP A 763 -16.42 -24.81 22.91
N ALA A 764 -15.09 -24.75 22.90
CA ALA A 764 -14.26 -24.78 24.10
C ALA A 764 -14.56 -23.63 25.06
N VAL A 765 -14.73 -22.41 24.54
CA VAL A 765 -15.17 -21.24 25.32
C VAL A 765 -16.57 -21.45 25.89
N SER A 766 -17.51 -21.92 25.07
CA SER A 766 -18.90 -22.19 25.49
C SER A 766 -18.99 -23.28 26.57
N LYS A 767 -18.17 -24.33 26.46
CA LYS A 767 -18.05 -25.44 27.43
C LYS A 767 -17.54 -24.97 28.80
N VAL A 768 -16.60 -24.02 28.80
CA VAL A 768 -15.95 -23.48 30.01
C VAL A 768 -16.82 -22.45 30.74
N TYR A 769 -17.46 -21.52 30.03
CA TYR A 769 -18.20 -20.40 30.65
C TYR A 769 -19.72 -20.57 30.67
N ARG A 770 -20.28 -21.43 29.81
CA ARG A 770 -21.73 -21.70 29.70
C ARG A 770 -22.55 -20.41 29.66
N ASP A 771 -23.46 -20.21 30.60
CA ASP A 771 -24.36 -19.05 30.68
C ASP A 771 -23.63 -17.72 31.00
N SER A 772 -22.33 -17.76 31.34
CA SER A 772 -21.50 -16.57 31.63
C SER A 772 -20.76 -15.99 30.42
N VAL A 773 -21.01 -16.46 29.20
CA VAL A 773 -20.41 -15.92 27.96
C VAL A 773 -21.47 -15.52 26.93
N ILE A 774 -21.23 -14.37 26.27
CA ILE A 774 -21.95 -13.91 25.09
C ILE A 774 -20.95 -13.85 23.92
N GLY A 775 -21.11 -14.73 22.93
CA GLY A 775 -20.31 -14.68 21.71
C GLY A 775 -20.63 -13.42 20.90
N LEU A 776 -19.60 -12.68 20.45
CA LEU A 776 -19.79 -11.40 19.75
C LEU A 776 -19.56 -11.54 18.23
N ASN A 777 -18.40 -12.08 17.85
CA ASN A 777 -17.93 -12.11 16.46
C ASN A 777 -16.92 -13.26 16.27
N ILE A 778 -17.01 -14.00 15.16
CA ILE A 778 -15.85 -14.71 14.62
C ILE A 778 -15.45 -14.04 13.31
N THR A 779 -14.17 -13.72 13.17
CA THR A 779 -13.61 -13.06 11.99
C THR A 779 -12.39 -13.81 11.47
N THR A 780 -12.64 -14.77 10.58
CA THR A 780 -11.68 -15.67 9.92
C THR A 780 -10.98 -16.65 10.87
N ASP A 781 -10.02 -16.15 11.65
CA ASP A 781 -9.18 -16.90 12.59
C ASP A 781 -9.25 -16.34 14.03
N GLY A 782 -9.96 -15.24 14.26
CA GLY A 782 -10.23 -14.68 15.58
C GLY A 782 -11.67 -14.94 16.08
N TYR A 783 -11.83 -15.22 17.38
CA TYR A 783 -13.11 -15.25 18.10
C TYR A 783 -13.11 -14.21 19.23
N THR A 784 -14.04 -13.26 19.15
CA THR A 784 -14.30 -12.25 20.17
C THR A 784 -15.57 -12.58 20.96
N PHE A 785 -15.50 -12.52 22.29
CA PHE A 785 -16.64 -12.75 23.20
C PHE A 785 -16.62 -11.82 24.42
N ALA A 786 -17.79 -11.67 25.06
CA ALA A 786 -17.96 -10.96 26.33
C ALA A 786 -18.21 -11.95 27.47
N LEU A 787 -17.50 -11.79 28.59
CA LEU A 787 -17.80 -12.47 29.85
C LEU A 787 -18.64 -11.57 30.75
N ILE A 788 -19.74 -12.12 31.29
CA ILE A 788 -20.72 -11.40 32.11
C ILE A 788 -20.62 -11.76 33.60
N GLY A 789 -21.23 -10.94 34.45
CA GLY A 789 -21.20 -11.11 35.91
C GLY A 789 -19.77 -11.12 36.49
N ASN A 790 -19.47 -12.13 37.29
CA ASN A 790 -18.17 -12.29 37.97
C ASN A 790 -17.15 -13.15 37.21
N ALA A 791 -17.49 -13.68 36.02
CA ALA A 791 -16.59 -14.51 35.24
C ALA A 791 -15.32 -13.73 34.79
N LYS A 792 -14.18 -14.41 34.83
CA LYS A 792 -12.86 -13.93 34.36
C LYS A 792 -12.27 -14.96 33.40
N TYR A 793 -11.33 -14.55 32.56
CA TYR A 793 -10.78 -15.40 31.51
C TYR A 793 -9.68 -16.34 32.04
N ASN A 794 -9.99 -17.62 32.09
CA ASN A 794 -9.03 -18.68 32.36
C ASN A 794 -8.47 -19.25 31.05
N PHE A 795 -7.27 -18.82 30.67
CA PHE A 795 -6.57 -19.33 29.48
C PHE A 795 -6.38 -20.85 29.52
N GLN A 796 -5.99 -21.40 30.68
CA GLN A 796 -5.67 -22.82 30.82
C GLN A 796 -6.91 -23.68 30.61
N ALA A 797 -8.04 -23.35 31.25
CA ALA A 797 -9.30 -24.07 31.09
C ALA A 797 -9.80 -24.07 29.64
N VAL A 798 -9.72 -22.93 28.94
CA VAL A 798 -10.10 -22.85 27.52
C VAL A 798 -9.12 -23.62 26.64
N ASN A 799 -7.82 -23.56 26.92
CA ASN A 799 -6.81 -24.33 26.20
C ASN A 799 -7.01 -25.84 26.38
N ASP A 800 -7.36 -26.29 27.58
CA ASP A 800 -7.50 -27.71 27.89
C ASP A 800 -8.81 -28.27 27.30
N ALA A 801 -9.90 -27.51 27.38
CA ALA A 801 -11.13 -27.82 26.63
C ALA A 801 -10.87 -27.87 25.12
N PHE A 802 -10.16 -26.88 24.55
CA PHE A 802 -9.84 -26.84 23.12
C PHE A 802 -8.93 -27.99 22.68
N ASN A 803 -7.99 -28.42 23.53
CA ASN A 803 -7.18 -29.60 23.25
C ASN A 803 -7.97 -30.91 23.43
N GLN A 804 -8.95 -30.97 24.32
CA GLN A 804 -9.77 -32.17 24.53
C GLN A 804 -10.53 -32.56 23.26
N GLU A 805 -11.10 -31.59 22.54
CA GLU A 805 -11.84 -31.84 21.28
C GLU A 805 -10.92 -32.11 20.08
N LEU A 806 -9.59 -32.01 20.21
CA LEU A 806 -8.65 -32.07 19.09
C LEU A 806 -7.71 -33.29 19.12
N PRO A 807 -7.33 -33.82 17.95
CA PRO A 807 -6.52 -35.02 17.83
C PRO A 807 -5.06 -34.77 18.25
N ASP A 808 -4.39 -35.84 18.65
CA ASP A 808 -2.98 -35.81 19.05
C ASP A 808 -2.05 -35.38 17.89
N PHE A 809 -2.46 -35.66 16.66
CA PHE A 809 -1.80 -35.18 15.44
C PHE A 809 -1.73 -33.64 15.39
N TYR A 810 -2.83 -32.95 15.76
CA TYR A 810 -2.86 -31.48 15.80
C TYR A 810 -1.79 -30.93 16.76
N ARG A 811 -1.78 -31.43 18.01
CA ARG A 811 -0.81 -31.04 19.05
C ARG A 811 0.63 -31.28 18.59
N LYS A 812 0.93 -32.48 18.08
CA LYS A 812 2.26 -32.86 17.57
C LYS A 812 2.70 -31.93 16.45
N ARG A 813 1.82 -31.63 15.50
CA ARG A 813 2.14 -30.82 14.32
C ARG A 813 2.31 -29.34 14.66
N LEU A 814 1.45 -28.78 15.51
CA LEU A 814 1.55 -27.42 16.07
C LEU A 814 2.89 -27.22 16.82
N LYS A 815 3.27 -28.18 17.69
CA LYS A 815 4.57 -28.18 18.37
C LYS A 815 5.75 -28.23 17.39
N SER A 816 5.64 -29.03 16.33
CA SER A 816 6.69 -29.14 15.28
C SER A 816 6.94 -27.84 14.49
N ILE A 817 5.95 -26.95 14.43
CA ILE A 817 6.09 -25.61 13.83
C ILE A 817 6.45 -24.51 14.83
N GLY A 818 6.65 -24.87 16.10
CA GLY A 818 7.14 -23.97 17.16
C GLY A 818 6.06 -23.14 17.84
N TYR A 819 4.84 -23.68 17.97
CA TYR A 819 3.75 -23.11 18.74
C TYR A 819 3.35 -24.06 19.89
N SER A 820 3.04 -23.50 21.06
CA SER A 820 2.69 -24.24 22.29
C SER A 820 1.20 -24.33 22.56
N SER A 821 0.42 -23.34 22.10
CA SER A 821 -1.03 -23.26 22.24
C SER A 821 -1.68 -23.03 20.87
N GLY A 822 -2.89 -23.55 20.69
CA GLY A 822 -3.62 -23.45 19.42
C GLY A 822 -4.10 -22.04 19.07
N PHE A 823 -4.14 -21.15 20.06
CA PHE A 823 -4.53 -19.75 19.94
C PHE A 823 -3.67 -18.85 20.86
N GLU A 824 -3.71 -17.54 20.61
CA GLU A 824 -3.11 -16.47 21.40
C GLU A 824 -4.20 -15.46 21.83
N ARG A 825 -4.19 -15.01 23.10
CA ARG A 825 -5.07 -13.92 23.56
C ARG A 825 -4.54 -12.58 23.06
N LYS A 826 -5.44 -11.77 22.50
CA LYS A 826 -5.18 -10.41 22.03
C LYS A 826 -5.84 -9.37 22.93
N GLY A 827 -5.46 -8.11 22.68
CA GLY A 827 -5.95 -6.95 23.40
C GLY A 827 -5.47 -6.91 24.85
N ASP A 828 -6.38 -6.51 25.73
CA ASP A 828 -6.16 -6.35 27.16
C ASP A 828 -6.14 -7.71 27.86
N GLN A 829 -5.28 -7.85 28.87
CA GLN A 829 -5.04 -9.05 29.66
C GLN A 829 -5.45 -8.89 31.14
N THR A 830 -5.94 -7.72 31.55
CA THR A 830 -6.26 -7.38 32.95
C THR A 830 -7.64 -7.86 33.43
N ASP A 831 -8.52 -8.30 32.51
CA ASP A 831 -9.92 -8.68 32.80
C ASP A 831 -10.75 -7.59 33.50
N GLN A 832 -10.43 -6.31 33.24
CA GLN A 832 -11.28 -5.20 33.67
C GLN A 832 -12.59 -5.12 32.85
N VAL A 833 -13.63 -4.57 33.48
CA VAL A 833 -14.91 -4.30 32.80
C VAL A 833 -14.75 -3.01 32.01
N THR A 834 -15.07 -3.05 30.71
CA THR A 834 -15.01 -1.91 29.79
C THR A 834 -16.36 -1.69 29.14
N ARG A 835 -16.68 -0.43 28.83
CA ARG A 835 -17.69 -0.09 27.81
C ARG A 835 -17.21 -0.61 26.45
N PHE A 836 -18.11 -1.13 25.64
CA PHE A 836 -17.80 -1.69 24.32
C PHE A 836 -19.02 -1.69 23.39
N TYR A 837 -18.79 -1.96 22.11
CA TYR A 837 -19.82 -2.30 21.14
C TYR A 837 -19.38 -3.45 20.23
N ASN A 838 -20.36 -4.18 19.70
CA ASN A 838 -20.23 -5.13 18.60
C ASN A 838 -21.50 -5.00 17.74
N GLY A 839 -21.43 -4.27 16.63
CA GLY A 839 -22.61 -3.95 15.80
C GLY A 839 -22.90 -5.00 14.73
N ARG A 840 -21.86 -5.51 14.07
CA ARG A 840 -21.91 -6.45 12.93
C ARG A 840 -20.54 -7.09 12.70
N THR A 841 -20.40 -7.93 11.68
CA THR A 841 -19.15 -8.65 11.38
C THR A 841 -18.01 -7.65 11.15
N ARG A 842 -16.91 -7.78 11.93
CA ARG A 842 -15.75 -6.85 11.95
C ARG A 842 -16.07 -5.38 12.31
N LEU A 843 -17.21 -5.06 12.95
CA LEU A 843 -17.48 -3.74 13.52
C LEU A 843 -17.68 -3.84 15.04
N ASN A 844 -16.58 -3.79 15.78
CA ASN A 844 -16.57 -3.86 17.23
C ASN A 844 -15.42 -3.06 17.86
N GLY A 845 -15.56 -2.68 19.13
CA GLY A 845 -14.47 -2.05 19.86
C GLY A 845 -14.76 -1.73 21.32
N THR A 846 -13.69 -1.51 22.08
CA THR A 846 -13.69 -1.25 23.52
C THR A 846 -13.27 0.18 23.83
N VAL A 847 -14.05 0.87 24.67
CA VAL A 847 -13.95 2.33 24.83
C VAL A 847 -12.93 2.74 25.88
N ASP A 848 -12.91 2.02 27.01
CA ASP A 848 -12.08 2.36 28.18
C ASP A 848 -10.68 1.72 28.10
N VAL A 849 -10.52 0.71 27.25
CA VAL A 849 -9.28 -0.06 27.06
C VAL A 849 -8.94 -0.17 25.58
N GLN A 850 -7.65 -0.07 25.24
CA GLN A 850 -7.16 -0.25 23.87
C GLN A 850 -7.00 -1.76 23.51
N SER A 851 -8.06 -2.56 23.70
CA SER A 851 -8.02 -4.00 23.44
C SER A 851 -8.52 -4.39 22.04
N LEU A 852 -9.62 -3.78 21.59
CA LEU A 852 -10.37 -4.18 20.40
C LEU A 852 -10.77 -2.93 19.60
N ASN A 853 -10.32 -2.85 18.35
CA ASN A 853 -10.45 -1.66 17.49
C ASN A 853 -10.89 -2.00 16.05
N ALA A 854 -11.75 -3.00 15.83
CA ALA A 854 -12.16 -3.42 14.50
C ALA A 854 -13.26 -2.48 13.94
N MET A 855 -12.84 -1.42 13.24
CA MET A 855 -13.73 -0.41 12.68
C MET A 855 -14.15 -0.73 11.22
N GLY A 856 -14.83 -1.86 11.03
CA GLY A 856 -15.13 -2.48 9.74
C GLY A 856 -15.79 -1.59 8.69
N GLY A 857 -14.98 -1.16 7.71
CA GLY A 857 -15.39 -0.33 6.58
C GLY A 857 -15.26 1.18 6.81
N ILE A 858 -14.88 1.60 8.02
CA ILE A 858 -14.61 3.00 8.38
C ILE A 858 -13.18 3.35 7.93
N TYR A 859 -13.04 4.49 7.25
CA TYR A 859 -11.76 5.03 6.83
C TYR A 859 -11.24 5.99 7.90
N TYR A 860 -9.95 5.85 8.22
CA TYR A 860 -9.19 6.66 9.16
C TYR A 860 -7.75 6.81 8.63
N GLN A 861 -7.08 7.89 9.03
CA GLN A 861 -5.70 8.20 8.65
C GLN A 861 -4.68 7.42 9.50
N ILE A 862 -3.41 7.44 9.09
CA ILE A 862 -2.32 6.77 9.81
C ILE A 862 -2.08 7.38 11.20
N ASP A 863 -2.32 8.69 11.32
CA ASP A 863 -2.05 9.48 12.53
C ASP A 863 -3.34 9.84 13.31
N ASP A 864 -4.48 9.18 12.99
CA ASP A 864 -5.74 9.28 13.74
C ASP A 864 -5.65 8.58 15.12
N ASP A 865 -6.17 9.20 16.18
CA ASP A 865 -6.42 8.51 17.44
C ASP A 865 -7.59 7.51 17.28
N LEU A 866 -7.24 6.24 17.08
CA LEU A 866 -8.19 5.14 16.93
C LEU A 866 -9.12 4.98 18.15
N GLN A 867 -8.64 5.31 19.36
CA GLN A 867 -9.43 5.19 20.58
C GLN A 867 -10.47 6.31 20.69
N GLU A 868 -10.15 7.51 20.23
CA GLU A 868 -11.14 8.58 20.04
C GLU A 868 -12.16 8.23 18.95
N GLN A 869 -11.77 7.55 17.87
CA GLN A 869 -12.75 7.04 16.89
C GLN A 869 -13.67 5.97 17.51
N VAL A 870 -13.14 5.06 18.34
CA VAL A 870 -13.95 4.05 19.07
C VAL A 870 -14.90 4.70 20.09
N LYS A 871 -14.46 5.72 20.84
CA LYS A 871 -15.33 6.54 21.72
C LYS A 871 -16.46 7.21 20.94
N LYS A 872 -16.16 7.85 19.80
CA LYS A 872 -17.18 8.49 18.94
C LYS A 872 -18.20 7.47 18.44
N ILE A 873 -17.77 6.29 17.97
CA ILE A 873 -18.67 5.24 17.50
C ILE A 873 -19.57 4.73 18.64
N TYR A 874 -19.03 4.52 19.85
CA TYR A 874 -19.83 4.16 21.01
C TYR A 874 -20.90 5.22 21.34
N ASN A 875 -20.53 6.50 21.29
CA ASN A 875 -21.48 7.61 21.52
C ASN A 875 -22.58 7.67 20.45
N LEU A 876 -22.32 7.25 19.20
CA LEU A 876 -23.35 7.10 18.15
C LEU A 876 -24.36 5.98 18.48
N TYR A 877 -23.93 4.88 19.10
CA TYR A 877 -24.89 3.88 19.61
C TYR A 877 -25.76 4.46 20.74
N LEU A 878 -25.19 5.24 21.66
CA LEU A 878 -25.93 5.88 22.77
C LEU A 878 -26.98 6.89 22.28
N SER A 879 -26.66 7.72 21.29
CA SER A 879 -27.65 8.63 20.67
C SER A 879 -28.71 7.89 19.85
N GLY A 880 -28.45 6.62 19.50
CA GLY A 880 -29.35 5.77 18.72
C GLY A 880 -29.25 6.00 17.22
N GLU A 881 -28.09 6.46 16.73
CA GLU A 881 -27.80 6.62 15.31
C GLU A 881 -27.79 5.29 14.57
N ILE A 882 -27.90 5.37 13.24
CA ILE A 882 -28.03 4.18 12.36
C ILE A 882 -26.87 4.03 11.38
N TYR A 883 -26.18 5.12 11.06
CA TYR A 883 -24.99 5.14 10.22
C TYR A 883 -23.93 6.07 10.80
N ILE A 884 -22.67 5.83 10.44
CA ILE A 884 -21.61 6.84 10.48
C ILE A 884 -21.28 7.27 9.05
N SER A 885 -21.02 8.56 8.84
CA SER A 885 -20.51 9.10 7.57
C SER A 885 -18.99 9.15 7.63
N SER A 886 -18.32 8.28 6.87
CA SER A 886 -16.85 8.23 6.81
C SER A 886 -16.35 8.76 5.46
N ALA A 887 -15.30 9.58 5.49
CA ALA A 887 -14.68 10.13 4.29
C ALA A 887 -13.77 9.10 3.61
N SER A 888 -14.25 8.45 2.54
CA SER A 888 -13.40 7.63 1.69
C SER A 888 -12.70 8.54 0.68
N SER A 889 -11.41 8.82 0.88
CA SER A 889 -10.55 9.31 -0.22
C SER A 889 -10.60 8.30 -1.37
N ARG A 890 -10.60 8.83 -2.59
CA ARG A 890 -10.46 8.08 -3.84
C ARG A 890 -9.52 8.81 -4.75
N MET A 891 -8.39 8.18 -5.03
CA MET A 891 -7.44 8.63 -6.02
C MET A 891 -7.71 7.98 -7.39
N SER A 892 -7.50 8.77 -8.45
CA SER A 892 -7.54 8.31 -9.85
C SER A 892 -6.53 7.18 -10.07
N ASN A 893 -6.92 6.12 -10.77
CA ASN A 893 -5.98 5.06 -11.08
C ASN A 893 -5.24 5.25 -12.40
N LEU A 894 -4.05 4.64 -12.51
CA LEU A 894 -3.17 4.78 -13.69
C LEU A 894 -3.89 4.46 -15.01
N THR A 895 -4.84 3.52 -15.00
CA THR A 895 -5.62 3.16 -16.19
C THR A 895 -6.65 4.25 -16.53
N GLU A 896 -7.33 4.82 -15.55
CA GLU A 896 -8.21 6.01 -15.71
C GLU A 896 -7.44 7.26 -16.15
N MET A 897 -6.21 7.45 -15.68
CA MET A 897 -5.35 8.57 -16.07
C MET A 897 -4.84 8.43 -17.52
N LYS A 898 -4.65 7.19 -17.98
CA LYS A 898 -4.24 6.87 -19.36
C LYS A 898 -5.40 6.94 -20.38
N PHE A 899 -6.57 6.43 -20.01
CA PHE A 899 -7.70 6.21 -20.94
C PHE A 899 -8.94 7.08 -20.68
N GLY A 900 -8.94 7.94 -19.66
CA GLY A 900 -10.07 8.83 -19.40
C GLY A 900 -10.23 9.89 -20.49
N THR A 901 -11.46 10.09 -20.98
CA THR A 901 -11.78 11.10 -22.01
C THR A 901 -11.44 12.53 -21.58
N LYS A 902 -11.50 12.84 -20.28
CA LYS A 902 -11.04 14.11 -19.68
C LYS A 902 -9.52 14.18 -19.48
N ASN A 903 -8.82 13.04 -19.52
CA ASN A 903 -7.42 12.90 -19.12
C ASN A 903 -6.44 12.77 -20.31
N HIS A 904 -6.90 12.33 -21.49
CA HIS A 904 -6.04 12.04 -22.65
C HIS A 904 -5.06 13.16 -23.05
N ALA A 905 -5.42 14.43 -22.80
CA ALA A 905 -4.58 15.59 -23.14
C ALA A 905 -3.60 16.02 -22.02
N GLN A 906 -3.86 15.66 -20.75
CA GLN A 906 -3.19 16.27 -19.59
C GLN A 906 -2.78 15.31 -18.47
N GLY A 907 -3.12 14.01 -18.53
CA GLY A 907 -2.61 12.98 -17.60
C GLY A 907 -2.94 13.19 -16.11
N LEU A 908 -3.96 14.00 -15.82
CA LEU A 908 -4.25 14.54 -14.50
C LEU A 908 -4.55 13.46 -13.46
N MET A 909 -4.04 13.66 -12.24
CA MET A 909 -4.46 12.91 -11.07
C MET A 909 -5.51 13.72 -10.31
N TYR A 910 -6.66 13.11 -10.04
CA TYR A 910 -7.62 13.60 -9.06
C TYR A 910 -7.55 12.72 -7.81
N ASP A 911 -7.52 13.33 -6.63
CA ASP A 911 -8.00 12.73 -5.39
C ASP A 911 -9.29 13.45 -4.99
N TRP A 912 -10.26 12.74 -4.44
CA TRP A 912 -11.50 13.33 -3.97
C TRP A 912 -12.10 12.53 -2.82
N SER A 913 -12.72 13.24 -1.87
CA SER A 913 -13.45 12.60 -0.78
C SER A 913 -14.83 12.18 -1.26
N VAL A 914 -15.23 10.95 -0.95
CA VAL A 914 -16.62 10.48 -1.08
C VAL A 914 -17.13 10.14 0.32
N PRO A 915 -18.19 10.80 0.82
CA PRO A 915 -18.83 10.40 2.07
C PRO A 915 -19.52 9.05 1.88
N VAL A 916 -19.01 8.02 2.55
CA VAL A 916 -19.60 6.69 2.59
C VAL A 916 -20.43 6.56 3.86
N ARG A 917 -21.74 6.31 3.72
CA ARG A 917 -22.59 5.91 4.85
C ARG A 917 -22.30 4.45 5.19
N ILE A 918 -21.92 4.22 6.43
CA ILE A 918 -21.58 2.89 6.96
C ILE A 918 -22.63 2.56 8.01
N PRO A 919 -23.44 1.50 7.84
CA PRO A 919 -24.44 1.12 8.82
C PRO A 919 -23.76 0.62 10.10
N LEU A 920 -24.27 1.06 11.25
CA LEU A 920 -23.81 0.64 12.59
C LEU A 920 -24.51 -0.64 13.07
N GLN A 921 -25.57 -1.07 12.37
CA GLN A 921 -26.42 -2.18 12.78
C GLN A 921 -26.03 -3.51 12.12
N THR A 922 -26.70 -4.59 12.52
CA THR A 922 -26.49 -5.96 12.02
C THR A 922 -26.39 -6.05 10.50
N ASP A 923 -25.49 -6.91 10.03
CA ASP A 923 -25.37 -7.31 8.62
C ASP A 923 -26.27 -8.50 8.27
N CYS A 924 -27.04 -9.03 9.23
CA CYS A 924 -27.79 -10.28 9.13
C CYS A 924 -26.92 -11.46 8.67
N ALA A 925 -25.71 -11.62 9.22
CA ALA A 925 -24.98 -12.89 9.08
C ALA A 925 -25.81 -14.04 9.69
N TYR A 926 -26.28 -13.86 10.93
CA TYR A 926 -27.31 -14.67 11.59
C TYR A 926 -28.62 -13.87 11.76
N LYS A 927 -29.70 -14.58 12.12
CA LYS A 927 -31.07 -14.08 12.28
C LYS A 927 -31.27 -13.50 13.68
N PRO A 928 -31.53 -12.19 13.84
CA PRO A 928 -31.84 -11.62 15.15
C PRO A 928 -33.05 -12.33 15.79
N ASP A 929 -32.97 -12.66 17.08
CA ASP A 929 -33.98 -13.51 17.72
C ASP A 929 -34.38 -13.08 19.14
N ARG A 930 -33.44 -12.67 20.00
CA ARG A 930 -33.68 -12.43 21.42
C ARG A 930 -33.00 -11.16 21.93
N TRP A 931 -33.69 -10.34 22.72
CA TRP A 931 -33.11 -9.20 23.41
C TRP A 931 -32.15 -9.66 24.52
N ILE A 932 -31.01 -8.99 24.70
CA ILE A 932 -30.00 -9.34 25.71
C ILE A 932 -29.56 -8.17 26.60
N GLY A 933 -30.24 -7.02 26.54
CA GLY A 933 -29.97 -5.87 27.42
C GLY A 933 -30.26 -6.13 28.91
N ASP A 934 -30.84 -7.28 29.24
CA ASP A 934 -31.10 -7.71 30.62
C ASP A 934 -29.97 -8.64 31.16
N LEU A 935 -29.10 -9.13 30.26
CA LEU A 935 -27.92 -9.96 30.57
C LEU A 935 -26.62 -9.14 30.65
N ILE A 936 -26.67 -7.86 30.27
CA ILE A 936 -25.52 -6.98 30.12
C ILE A 936 -25.92 -5.54 30.43
N ASP A 937 -25.04 -4.78 31.06
CA ASP A 937 -25.25 -3.34 31.34
C ASP A 937 -25.17 -2.55 30.03
N GLY A 938 -26.29 -2.51 29.28
CA GLY A 938 -26.34 -2.03 27.91
C GLY A 938 -27.62 -2.38 27.16
N PHE A 939 -27.53 -2.47 25.83
CA PHE A 939 -28.66 -2.74 24.94
C PHE A 939 -28.22 -3.49 23.68
N GLY A 940 -29.09 -4.37 23.18
CA GLY A 940 -28.79 -5.20 22.02
C GLY A 940 -29.54 -6.53 21.97
N PHE A 941 -29.20 -7.34 20.97
CA PHE A 941 -29.83 -8.63 20.71
C PHE A 941 -28.84 -9.72 20.30
N ASP A 942 -29.22 -10.95 20.62
CA ASP A 942 -28.70 -12.25 20.21
C ASP A 942 -29.33 -12.67 18.87
N ALA A 943 -28.56 -13.35 18.02
CA ALA A 943 -28.94 -13.80 16.69
C ALA A 943 -28.53 -15.26 16.45
N LYS A 944 -29.47 -16.07 15.94
CA LYS A 944 -29.31 -17.52 15.72
C LYS A 944 -29.19 -17.88 14.22
N PRO A 945 -28.71 -19.09 13.86
CA PRO A 945 -28.64 -19.51 12.46
C PRO A 945 -29.98 -19.43 11.72
N PHE A 946 -29.95 -19.00 10.45
CA PHE A 946 -31.08 -19.12 9.53
C PHE A 946 -31.33 -20.59 9.14
N SER A 947 -32.57 -20.92 8.75
CA SER A 947 -32.94 -22.28 8.34
C SER A 947 -32.38 -22.62 6.96
N THR A 948 -32.48 -21.69 6.01
CA THR A 948 -32.06 -21.84 4.60
C THR A 948 -31.40 -20.57 4.06
N VAL A 949 -30.65 -20.69 2.97
CA VAL A 949 -30.10 -19.54 2.22
C VAL A 949 -31.22 -18.60 1.73
N LYS A 950 -32.35 -19.15 1.30
CA LYS A 950 -33.54 -18.40 0.85
C LYS A 950 -34.16 -17.57 1.98
N GLU A 951 -34.13 -18.07 3.22
CA GLU A 951 -34.54 -17.32 4.40
C GLU A 951 -33.55 -16.18 4.71
N HIS A 952 -32.25 -16.47 4.78
CA HIS A 952 -31.19 -15.46 5.00
C HIS A 952 -31.30 -14.32 3.98
N ASP A 953 -31.34 -14.63 2.68
CA ASP A 953 -31.28 -13.62 1.62
C ASP A 953 -32.50 -12.68 1.62
N ARG A 954 -33.70 -13.22 1.87
CA ARG A 954 -34.95 -12.43 1.96
C ARG A 954 -35.06 -11.67 3.29
N TRP A 955 -34.60 -12.25 4.39
CA TRP A 955 -34.53 -11.55 5.68
C TRP A 955 -33.53 -10.38 5.64
N LYS A 956 -32.39 -10.57 4.96
CA LYS A 956 -31.34 -9.55 4.77
C LYS A 956 -31.81 -8.40 3.90
N SER A 957 -32.53 -8.66 2.80
CA SER A 957 -33.10 -7.60 1.96
C SER A 957 -34.14 -6.77 2.71
N HIS A 958 -35.08 -7.41 3.43
CA HIS A 958 -36.12 -6.72 4.19
C HIS A 958 -35.57 -5.98 5.41
N THR A 959 -34.65 -6.60 6.16
CA THR A 959 -34.03 -5.96 7.35
C THR A 959 -33.29 -4.69 6.95
N LYS A 960 -32.55 -4.70 5.83
CA LYS A 960 -31.87 -3.51 5.32
C LYS A 960 -32.82 -2.31 5.15
N VAL A 961 -34.02 -2.52 4.61
CA VAL A 961 -35.01 -1.44 4.41
C VAL A 961 -35.40 -0.78 5.74
N LEU A 962 -35.45 -1.56 6.82
CA LEU A 962 -35.76 -1.11 8.17
C LEU A 962 -34.54 -0.47 8.87
N THR A 963 -33.37 -1.12 8.87
CA THR A 963 -32.17 -0.64 9.55
C THR A 963 -31.55 0.59 8.89
N ASP A 964 -31.73 0.79 7.57
CA ASP A 964 -31.37 2.02 6.87
C ASP A 964 -32.20 3.25 7.33
N ARG A 965 -33.24 3.06 8.17
CA ARG A 965 -34.16 4.11 8.64
C ARG A 965 -34.35 4.19 10.15
N TRP A 966 -33.97 3.15 10.91
CA TRP A 966 -34.37 2.99 12.31
C TRP A 966 -33.37 2.10 13.07
N ASN A 967 -32.97 2.52 14.28
CA ASN A 967 -32.09 1.75 15.16
C ASN A 967 -32.90 0.71 15.94
N ILE A 968 -32.79 -0.57 15.60
CA ILE A 968 -33.52 -1.68 16.24
C ILE A 968 -32.89 -2.14 17.56
N MET A 969 -31.65 -1.74 17.88
CA MET A 969 -30.95 -2.08 19.12
C MET A 969 -31.36 -1.20 20.32
N ARG A 970 -32.01 -0.04 20.10
CA ARG A 970 -32.11 1.00 21.15
C ARG A 970 -33.05 0.71 22.32
N THR A 971 -34.10 -0.12 22.18
CA THR A 971 -34.98 -0.53 23.31
C THR A 971 -35.54 -1.95 23.09
N PRO A 972 -35.99 -2.66 24.15
CA PRO A 972 -36.65 -3.97 24.01
C PRO A 972 -37.89 -3.91 23.09
N ASP A 973 -38.71 -2.86 23.21
CA ASP A 973 -39.90 -2.66 22.35
C ASP A 973 -39.51 -2.49 20.89
N ARG A 974 -38.42 -1.75 20.63
CA ARG A 974 -37.89 -1.55 19.26
C ARG A 974 -37.50 -2.87 18.64
N PHE A 975 -36.77 -3.70 19.38
CA PHE A 975 -36.40 -5.02 18.90
C PHE A 975 -37.62 -5.94 18.73
N SER A 976 -38.54 -5.94 19.69
CA SER A 976 -39.77 -6.75 19.67
C SER A 976 -40.66 -6.44 18.46
N CYS A 977 -40.92 -5.17 18.14
CA CYS A 977 -41.72 -4.83 16.95
C CYS A 977 -40.93 -4.96 15.64
N TYR A 978 -39.59 -4.90 15.65
CA TYR A 978 -38.81 -5.33 14.48
C TYR A 978 -39.06 -6.83 14.20
N LEU A 979 -38.98 -7.69 15.23
CA LEU A 979 -39.31 -9.10 15.10
C LEU A 979 -40.77 -9.33 14.71
N GLU A 980 -41.72 -8.60 15.31
CA GLU A 980 -43.13 -8.66 14.91
C GLU A 980 -43.31 -8.25 13.44
N THR A 981 -42.67 -7.16 12.99
CA THR A 981 -42.71 -6.73 11.58
C THR A 981 -42.21 -7.85 10.66
N MET A 982 -41.06 -8.45 10.99
CA MET A 982 -40.48 -9.56 10.20
C MET A 982 -41.29 -10.87 10.29
N LYS A 983 -42.14 -11.06 11.31
CA LYS A 983 -43.06 -12.20 11.47
C LYS A 983 -44.44 -11.96 10.83
N THR A 984 -44.95 -10.73 10.88
CA THR A 984 -46.32 -10.33 10.51
C THR A 984 -46.42 -9.91 9.04
N PHE A 985 -45.33 -9.43 8.42
CA PHE A 985 -45.14 -9.53 6.95
C PHE A 985 -44.79 -10.97 6.53
N GLY A 986 -45.48 -11.92 7.16
CA GLY A 986 -45.17 -13.33 7.27
C GLY A 986 -45.38 -14.15 6.01
N PHE A 987 -44.54 -13.90 5.00
CA PHE A 987 -44.03 -14.81 3.95
C PHE A 987 -45.03 -15.63 3.08
N ASN A 988 -46.31 -15.75 3.43
CA ASN A 988 -47.27 -16.74 2.91
C ASN A 988 -48.74 -16.26 2.70
N ARG A 989 -49.19 -15.10 3.26
CA ARG A 989 -50.65 -14.89 3.50
C ARG A 989 -51.39 -13.72 2.84
N THR A 990 -50.74 -12.86 2.05
CA THR A 990 -51.38 -11.65 1.47
C THR A 990 -51.11 -11.38 -0.01
N GLY A 991 -50.21 -12.13 -0.66
CA GLY A 991 -49.66 -11.84 -2.00
C GLY A 991 -48.76 -10.59 -2.03
N ARG A 992 -49.17 -9.51 -1.34
CA ARG A 992 -48.44 -8.24 -1.22
C ARG A 992 -47.39 -8.30 -0.13
N THR A 993 -46.13 -8.11 -0.51
CA THR A 993 -44.94 -8.19 0.34
C THR A 993 -44.00 -7.03 0.05
N LEU A 994 -42.93 -6.84 0.85
CA LEU A 994 -41.87 -5.86 0.53
C LEU A 994 -41.14 -6.15 -0.80
N ASP A 995 -41.39 -7.32 -1.40
CA ASP A 995 -40.87 -7.73 -2.71
C ASP A 995 -41.75 -7.24 -3.88
N GLU A 996 -42.96 -6.72 -3.64
CA GLU A 996 -43.71 -5.95 -4.65
C GLU A 996 -43.14 -4.52 -4.76
N PRO A 997 -42.69 -4.05 -5.93
CA PRO A 997 -42.17 -2.68 -6.10
C PRO A 997 -43.19 -1.62 -5.67
N THR A 998 -44.47 -1.82 -6.00
CA THR A 998 -45.57 -0.93 -5.64
C THR A 998 -45.84 -0.86 -4.13
N TYR A 999 -45.49 -1.90 -3.35
CA TYR A 999 -45.60 -1.91 -1.90
C TYR A 999 -44.33 -1.37 -1.23
N HIS A 1000 -43.15 -1.70 -1.75
CA HIS A 1000 -41.86 -1.13 -1.35
C HIS A 1000 -41.86 0.40 -1.48
N ASP A 1001 -42.24 0.91 -2.64
CA ASP A 1001 -42.24 2.35 -2.93
C ASP A 1001 -43.35 3.08 -2.15
N LYS A 1002 -44.49 2.43 -1.94
CA LYS A 1002 -45.55 2.89 -1.02
C LYS A 1002 -45.03 3.02 0.41
N ALA A 1003 -44.31 2.02 0.92
CA ALA A 1003 -43.73 2.05 2.25
C ALA A 1003 -42.73 3.20 2.38
N ILE A 1004 -41.75 3.29 1.47
CA ILE A 1004 -40.74 4.38 1.46
C ILE A 1004 -41.40 5.76 1.40
N TYR A 1005 -42.35 5.97 0.48
CA TYR A 1005 -43.08 7.22 0.35
C TYR A 1005 -43.82 7.60 1.65
N LEU A 1006 -44.47 6.63 2.30
CA LEU A 1006 -45.19 6.88 3.56
C LEU A 1006 -44.20 7.21 4.68
N PHE A 1007 -43.14 6.42 4.87
CA PHE A 1007 -42.07 6.70 5.84
C PHE A 1007 -41.50 8.12 5.65
N ASP A 1008 -41.15 8.50 4.42
CA ASP A 1008 -40.52 9.79 4.14
C ASP A 1008 -41.47 10.97 4.36
N ARG A 1009 -42.76 10.86 3.98
CA ARG A 1009 -43.78 11.89 4.32
C ARG A 1009 -44.02 11.98 5.83
N LEU A 1010 -43.97 10.86 6.56
CA LEU A 1010 -44.18 10.80 8.02
C LEU A 1010 -42.96 11.30 8.82
N GLN A 1011 -41.75 11.21 8.26
CA GLN A 1011 -40.54 11.86 8.74
C GLN A 1011 -40.46 13.37 8.37
N GLY A 1012 -41.49 13.91 7.72
CA GLY A 1012 -41.57 15.34 7.37
C GLY A 1012 -40.74 15.75 6.15
N LYS A 1013 -40.23 14.80 5.35
CA LYS A 1013 -39.46 15.12 4.13
C LYS A 1013 -40.38 15.72 3.07
N SER A 1014 -39.92 16.79 2.42
CA SER A 1014 -40.66 17.48 1.36
C SER A 1014 -40.59 16.72 0.02
N ILE A 1015 -41.29 15.59 -0.05
CA ILE A 1015 -41.54 14.83 -1.29
C ILE A 1015 -42.98 15.08 -1.80
N PRO A 1016 -43.23 15.24 -3.11
CA PRO A 1016 -44.55 15.53 -3.67
C PRO A 1016 -45.61 14.47 -3.35
N ILE A 1017 -46.89 14.85 -3.26
CA ILE A 1017 -47.97 13.90 -2.96
C ILE A 1017 -48.24 12.98 -4.16
N GLN A 1018 -47.90 11.70 -4.02
CA GLN A 1018 -48.30 10.68 -5.00
C GLN A 1018 -49.77 10.29 -4.77
N LYS A 1019 -50.65 10.59 -5.73
CA LYS A 1019 -52.09 10.29 -5.65
C LYS A 1019 -52.38 8.82 -5.27
N GLN A 1020 -51.65 7.88 -5.87
CA GLN A 1020 -51.77 6.43 -5.62
C GLN A 1020 -51.58 6.03 -4.14
N TYR A 1021 -50.88 6.83 -3.34
CA TYR A 1021 -50.61 6.55 -1.92
C TYR A 1021 -51.32 7.53 -0.97
N ALA A 1022 -52.07 8.51 -1.50
CA ALA A 1022 -52.76 9.52 -0.71
C ALA A 1022 -53.83 8.94 0.22
N LYS A 1023 -54.59 7.92 -0.24
CA LYS A 1023 -55.58 7.22 0.60
C LYS A 1023 -54.90 6.55 1.79
N ALA A 1024 -53.86 5.74 1.57
CA ALA A 1024 -53.13 5.08 2.65
C ALA A 1024 -52.50 6.08 3.65
N LEU A 1025 -52.01 7.23 3.19
CA LEU A 1025 -51.54 8.31 4.07
C LEU A 1025 -52.68 8.95 4.88
N SER A 1026 -53.89 9.03 4.32
CA SER A 1026 -55.09 9.49 5.03
C SER A 1026 -55.56 8.47 6.07
N ASP A 1027 -55.66 7.20 5.70
CA ASP A 1027 -56.07 6.09 6.57
C ASP A 1027 -55.14 5.99 7.80
N ILE A 1028 -53.82 6.10 7.57
CA ILE A 1028 -52.80 6.19 8.61
C ILE A 1028 -52.98 7.42 9.51
N LYS A 1029 -53.28 8.60 8.95
CA LYS A 1029 -53.59 9.83 9.72
C LYS A 1029 -54.93 9.76 10.46
N ALA A 1030 -55.87 8.92 10.02
CA ALA A 1030 -57.14 8.69 10.69
C ALA A 1030 -56.97 7.69 11.86
N ALA A 1031 -56.27 6.57 11.63
CA ALA A 1031 -55.92 5.62 12.68
C ALA A 1031 -55.07 6.28 13.79
N ARG A 1032 -54.07 7.11 13.42
CA ARG A 1032 -53.29 7.94 14.37
C ARG A 1032 -54.17 8.85 15.23
N ARG A 1033 -55.19 9.50 14.66
CA ARG A 1033 -56.13 10.36 15.39
C ARG A 1033 -57.11 9.57 16.28
N ALA A 1034 -57.25 8.26 16.07
CA ALA A 1034 -58.19 7.40 16.77
C ALA A 1034 -57.50 6.34 17.67
N GLY A 1035 -56.18 6.46 17.91
CA GLY A 1035 -55.43 5.51 18.76
C GLY A 1035 -55.38 4.06 18.25
N ARG A 1036 -55.71 3.79 16.98
CA ARG A 1036 -55.86 2.42 16.45
C ARG A 1036 -54.55 1.88 15.86
N LYS A 1037 -54.33 0.56 16.01
CA LYS A 1037 -53.26 -0.20 15.34
C LYS A 1037 -53.24 0.09 13.82
N LEU A 1038 -52.04 0.12 13.24
CA LEU A 1038 -51.80 0.64 11.89
C LEU A 1038 -51.57 -0.48 10.86
N PRO A 1039 -52.14 -0.38 9.64
CA PRO A 1039 -52.09 -1.45 8.63
C PRO A 1039 -50.74 -1.59 7.89
N ILE A 1040 -49.69 -0.85 8.30
CA ILE A 1040 -48.32 -0.94 7.80
C ILE A 1040 -47.39 -0.66 8.98
N CYS A 1041 -46.51 -1.63 9.32
CA CYS A 1041 -45.40 -1.53 10.29
C CYS A 1041 -45.70 -0.60 11.49
N GLU A 1042 -46.38 -1.12 12.52
CA GLU A 1042 -47.03 -0.30 13.56
C GLU A 1042 -46.14 0.75 14.24
N MET A 1043 -44.85 0.47 14.42
CA MET A 1043 -43.90 1.39 15.04
C MET A 1043 -43.23 2.42 14.10
N ALA A 1044 -43.59 2.46 12.81
CA ALA A 1044 -43.16 3.52 11.89
C ALA A 1044 -43.52 4.94 12.36
N ILE A 1045 -44.51 5.06 13.25
CA ILE A 1045 -45.10 6.33 13.71
C ILE A 1045 -44.96 6.52 15.22
N TYR A 1046 -45.04 5.43 16.00
CA TYR A 1046 -45.15 5.49 17.47
C TYR A 1046 -44.03 6.30 18.15
N GLN A 1047 -42.79 6.21 17.65
CA GLN A 1047 -41.66 6.95 18.23
C GLN A 1047 -41.47 8.38 17.70
N ASN A 1048 -42.30 8.83 16.74
CA ASN A 1048 -42.37 10.24 16.35
C ASN A 1048 -43.30 11.07 17.28
N GLN A 1049 -43.82 10.45 18.35
CA GLN A 1049 -44.52 11.11 19.47
C GLN A 1049 -43.51 11.46 20.59
N LYS A 1050 -42.82 10.47 21.16
CA LYS A 1050 -41.81 10.68 22.23
C LYS A 1050 -40.59 11.54 21.86
N ALA A 1051 -40.43 11.93 20.59
CA ALA A 1051 -39.40 12.86 20.12
C ALA A 1051 -39.96 14.25 19.72
N ARG A 1052 -41.18 14.57 20.19
CA ARG A 1052 -41.85 15.87 20.03
C ARG A 1052 -42.56 16.35 21.30
N ASP A 1053 -42.92 15.42 22.18
CA ASP A 1053 -43.61 15.70 23.44
C ASP A 1053 -42.59 15.80 24.60
N GLY A 1054 -41.48 16.51 24.36
CA GLY A 1054 -40.34 16.73 25.26
C GLY A 1054 -39.30 17.66 24.65
#